data_AF-A0A0H5SLC5-F1
#
_entry.id   AF-A0A0H5SLC5-F1
#
_cell.length_a   1.000
_cell.length_b   1.000
_cell.length_c   1.000
_cell.angle_alpha   90.00
_cell.angle_beta   90.00
_cell.angle_gamma   90.00
#
_symmetry.space_group_name_H-M   'P 1'
#
loop_
_entity.id
_entity.type
_entity.pdbx_description
1 polymer ?
#
loop_
_entity_poly.entity_id
_entity_poly.type
_entity_poly.pdbx_seq_one_letter_code
_entity_poly.pdbx_strand_id
1 'polypeptide(L)'
;MSVLEDFKQSLLPGNYALTKSMELTKSTYCGTLWYTKKFLTLYYYVFLSNEITTISYKDKIRTSFELYVNSLDDSVKDEANSFFFPDNPTINVKSDQFILFTEFAGYTKFNSNEERDAYIRNAKKLYFAILMGSGGQTGVKKLLKEYIQQPGFVYSKANIEKCILDAAIKTCVTEINNNKKISDNSVKYIISDQAVKHLIDIAQHQKISATDVLQAINDFPHSNPNFRMIESDLPAFIRNERQLLYYYGFFHSKSSGANDFEFSSLTPVGELALMANASEFLAIWEHQKLKMISQPATAEINNLSNIKCNLDQFGISYSPYTDILGSLLRRGSFSIDEYKYIIARKKHSIPEEDWIKEENAIFDDLQNIKQIVNNYKRAMDIRDEDARKELLKYILGIRSDLKFDKSTNPLNIVKLDKKSITVVNKDALDLLYKVYSKLNNYKIQKYESIFIDSENDLKSRYRDAINGINTAVNERVKIYWDLYNIRVDKFILVSIMATIAAVMSDINDIENLSQSSIDKICQKIFNTFKKLLRYMGFRSLTSIKKEISNIIYSIKNEDYSVYLEKEADYDEESVAKYRTESASDLKSRIEEISKLAVVSPIKEISRNSNLTNLLKSYYMICFAEDNMLKCECCGQETFITQAGEPYVEFHHLIPLKIAYGPDHYLNLFALCPNCHRKFHHLPIKDKEVIYINLNENNYLHLSFIERLRILKEQNLLKSYHLEFLLADKAITQADYEDIAA
;
A
#
# COMPACT_ATOMS: atom_id res chain seq x y z
N MET A 1 21.65 -32.92 -11.86
CA MET A 1 20.32 -33.22 -11.28
C MET A 1 19.30 -32.59 -12.21
N SER A 2 18.22 -33.29 -12.57
CA SER A 2 17.19 -32.68 -13.43
C SER A 2 16.47 -31.56 -12.67
N VAL A 3 15.85 -30.62 -13.39
CA VAL A 3 15.12 -29.52 -12.78
C VAL A 3 13.94 -30.03 -11.95
N LEU A 4 13.27 -31.09 -12.41
CA LEU A 4 12.21 -31.75 -11.65
C LEU A 4 12.71 -32.28 -10.28
N GLU A 5 13.84 -32.97 -10.26
CA GLU A 5 14.38 -33.53 -9.02
C GLU A 5 14.88 -32.43 -8.08
N ASP A 6 15.53 -31.40 -8.63
CA ASP A 6 15.92 -30.22 -7.87
C ASP A 6 14.70 -29.52 -7.25
N PHE A 7 13.67 -29.24 -8.05
CA PHE A 7 12.43 -28.62 -7.60
C PHE A 7 11.80 -29.41 -6.45
N LYS A 8 11.66 -30.73 -6.58
CA LYS A 8 11.10 -31.61 -5.54
C LYS A 8 11.91 -31.61 -4.26
N GLN A 9 13.23 -31.71 -4.34
CA GLN A 9 14.12 -31.66 -3.17
C GLN A 9 14.07 -30.30 -2.47
N SER A 10 13.71 -29.26 -3.23
CA SER A 10 13.66 -27.90 -2.73
C SER A 10 12.32 -27.54 -2.06
N LEU A 11 11.27 -28.38 -2.15
CA LEU A 11 9.96 -28.09 -1.57
C LEU A 11 10.04 -27.98 -0.04
N LEU A 12 9.46 -26.91 0.52
CA LEU A 12 9.44 -26.62 1.95
C LEU A 12 8.03 -26.26 2.45
N PRO A 13 7.67 -26.58 3.71
CA PRO A 13 6.36 -26.22 4.26
C PRO A 13 6.22 -24.70 4.38
N GLY A 14 5.05 -24.16 4.04
CA GLY A 14 4.80 -22.72 4.13
C GLY A 14 5.68 -21.81 3.26
N ASN A 15 6.56 -22.35 2.41
CA ASN A 15 7.43 -21.59 1.51
C ASN A 15 6.69 -21.16 0.22
N TYR A 16 5.59 -20.42 0.36
CA TYR A 16 4.75 -19.82 -0.69
C TYR A 16 3.85 -18.73 -0.07
N ALA A 17 3.27 -17.85 -0.89
CA ALA A 17 2.79 -16.53 -0.46
C ALA A 17 1.39 -16.52 0.21
N LEU A 18 1.26 -16.98 1.45
CA LEU A 18 -0.02 -16.86 2.16
C LEU A 18 -0.23 -15.44 2.73
N THR A 19 -0.91 -14.56 2.00
CA THR A 19 -1.54 -13.36 2.61
C THR A 19 -3.06 -13.38 2.43
N LYS A 20 -3.80 -13.11 3.51
CA LYS A 20 -5.27 -13.01 3.52
C LYS A 20 -5.67 -11.70 2.84
N SER A 21 -6.56 -11.76 1.85
CA SER A 21 -7.13 -10.55 1.23
C SER A 21 -8.64 -10.71 1.07
N MET A 22 -9.38 -9.65 1.43
CA MET A 22 -10.84 -9.58 1.43
C MET A 22 -11.43 -8.89 0.20
N GLU A 23 -10.71 -8.00 -0.46
CA GLU A 23 -11.18 -7.41 -1.72
C GLU A 23 -11.45 -8.46 -2.80
N LEU A 24 -10.60 -9.48 -2.83
CA LEU A 24 -10.59 -10.53 -3.83
C LEU A 24 -11.81 -11.47 -3.71
N THR A 25 -12.54 -11.40 -2.59
CA THR A 25 -13.81 -12.13 -2.38
C THR A 25 -15.06 -11.29 -2.67
N LYS A 26 -14.95 -9.98 -2.93
CA LYS A 26 -16.08 -9.07 -3.22
C LYS A 26 -16.26 -8.70 -4.71
N SER A 27 -15.47 -9.32 -5.59
CA SER A 27 -15.41 -9.04 -7.04
C SER A 27 -16.69 -9.31 -7.86
N THR A 28 -17.81 -9.67 -7.22
CA THR A 28 -19.11 -9.88 -7.89
C THR A 28 -19.95 -8.61 -8.03
N TYR A 29 -19.60 -7.51 -7.34
CA TYR A 29 -20.42 -6.29 -7.26
C TYR A 29 -19.73 -5.01 -7.79
N CYS A 30 -18.58 -5.12 -8.45
CA CYS A 30 -17.88 -3.98 -9.04
C CYS A 30 -17.01 -4.38 -10.23
N GLY A 31 -16.58 -3.42 -11.03
CA GLY A 31 -15.54 -3.61 -12.05
C GLY A 31 -14.12 -3.68 -11.47
N THR A 32 -13.14 -3.79 -12.35
CA THR A 32 -11.70 -3.87 -12.02
C THR A 32 -11.25 -2.65 -11.21
N LEU A 33 -10.74 -2.90 -9.99
CA LEU A 33 -10.17 -1.91 -9.08
C LEU A 33 -11.13 -0.82 -8.55
N TRP A 34 -12.43 -0.90 -8.82
CA TRP A 34 -13.39 0.11 -8.34
C TRP A 34 -13.47 0.14 -6.82
N TYR A 35 -13.56 -1.04 -6.17
CA TYR A 35 -13.56 -1.12 -4.72
C TYR A 35 -12.25 -0.59 -4.14
N THR A 36 -11.10 -0.97 -4.70
CA THR A 36 -9.77 -0.55 -4.23
C THR A 36 -9.67 0.96 -4.27
N LYS A 37 -10.13 1.57 -5.37
CA LYS A 37 -10.17 3.02 -5.53
C LYS A 37 -11.06 3.68 -4.48
N LYS A 38 -12.28 3.17 -4.31
CA LYS A 38 -13.24 3.69 -3.31
C LYS A 38 -12.67 3.60 -1.90
N PHE A 39 -12.09 2.45 -1.54
CA PHE A 39 -11.45 2.21 -0.25
C PHE A 39 -10.29 3.17 -0.04
N LEU A 40 -9.35 3.26 -0.98
CA LEU A 40 -8.16 4.12 -0.88
C LEU A 40 -8.56 5.58 -0.63
N THR A 41 -9.48 6.12 -1.44
CA THR A 41 -9.92 7.50 -1.32
C THR A 41 -10.60 7.76 0.03
N LEU A 42 -11.56 6.92 0.43
CA LEU A 42 -12.23 7.10 1.71
C LEU A 42 -11.27 6.91 2.89
N TYR A 43 -10.32 5.97 2.79
CA TYR A 43 -9.42 5.64 3.89
C TYR A 43 -8.47 6.79 4.16
N TYR A 44 -7.96 7.40 3.08
CA TYR A 44 -7.15 8.61 3.18
C TYR A 44 -7.91 9.72 3.90
N TYR A 45 -9.11 10.09 3.44
CA TYR A 45 -9.82 11.23 4.03
C TYR A 45 -10.32 10.96 5.45
N VAL A 46 -10.75 9.75 5.77
CA VAL A 46 -11.27 9.42 7.12
C VAL A 46 -10.15 9.22 8.15
N PHE A 47 -9.06 8.54 7.78
CA PHE A 47 -8.05 8.08 8.73
C PHE A 47 -6.69 8.78 8.62
N LEU A 48 -6.26 9.21 7.43
CA LEU A 48 -4.90 9.71 7.22
C LEU A 48 -4.82 11.23 7.02
N SER A 49 -5.91 11.86 6.60
CA SER A 49 -5.99 13.31 6.42
C SER A 49 -6.46 14.01 7.69
N ASN A 50 -6.02 15.25 7.86
CA ASN A 50 -6.51 16.15 8.91
C ASN A 50 -7.80 16.89 8.51
N GLU A 51 -8.45 16.50 7.42
CA GLU A 51 -9.56 17.23 6.81
C GLU A 51 -10.94 16.70 7.16
N ILE A 52 -11.04 15.54 7.85
CA ILE A 52 -12.32 14.87 8.11
C ILE A 52 -13.34 15.71 8.91
N THR A 53 -12.87 16.75 9.59
CA THR A 53 -13.67 17.70 10.37
C THR A 53 -14.09 18.94 9.58
N THR A 54 -13.60 19.13 8.36
CA THR A 54 -13.96 20.26 7.49
C THR A 54 -15.04 19.84 6.49
N ILE A 55 -15.69 20.77 5.80
CA ILE A 55 -16.60 20.39 4.70
C ILE A 55 -15.85 20.00 3.42
N SER A 56 -14.58 20.42 3.28
CA SER A 56 -13.83 20.29 2.03
C SER A 56 -13.46 18.85 1.67
N TYR A 57 -13.36 17.93 2.65
CA TYR A 57 -13.06 16.53 2.33
C TYR A 57 -14.18 15.88 1.50
N LYS A 58 -15.45 16.28 1.68
CA LYS A 58 -16.59 15.81 0.87
C LYS A 58 -16.36 16.11 -0.61
N ASP A 59 -16.01 17.36 -0.93
CA ASP A 59 -15.76 17.80 -2.30
C ASP A 59 -14.56 17.10 -2.93
N LYS A 60 -13.52 16.85 -2.13
CA LYS A 60 -12.33 16.13 -2.61
C LYS A 60 -12.59 14.65 -2.87
N ILE A 61 -13.38 13.98 -2.02
CA ILE A 61 -13.85 12.61 -2.30
C ILE A 61 -14.66 12.60 -3.59
N ARG A 62 -15.65 13.51 -3.73
CA ARG A 62 -16.45 13.63 -4.95
C ARG A 62 -15.57 13.78 -6.19
N THR A 63 -14.62 14.73 -6.16
CA THR A 63 -13.71 15.00 -7.27
C THR A 63 -12.87 13.76 -7.64
N SER A 64 -12.35 13.03 -6.64
CA SER A 64 -11.57 11.81 -6.86
C SER A 64 -12.40 10.70 -7.51
N PHE A 65 -13.65 10.52 -7.07
CA PHE A 65 -14.58 9.55 -7.66
C PHE A 65 -15.00 9.95 -9.08
N GLU A 66 -15.36 11.21 -9.30
CA GLU A 66 -15.76 11.71 -10.63
C GLU A 66 -14.61 11.57 -11.63
N LEU A 67 -13.38 11.91 -11.23
CA LEU A 67 -12.20 11.72 -12.09
C LEU A 67 -12.04 10.25 -12.52
N TYR A 68 -12.26 9.32 -11.60
CA TYR A 68 -12.18 7.89 -11.88
C TYR A 68 -13.32 7.43 -12.79
N VAL A 69 -14.58 7.69 -12.40
CA VAL A 69 -15.78 7.26 -13.13
C VAL A 69 -15.82 7.85 -14.55
N ASN A 70 -15.51 9.14 -14.71
CA ASN A 70 -15.57 9.80 -16.01
C ASN A 70 -14.52 9.28 -17.01
N SER A 71 -13.47 8.61 -16.51
CA SER A 71 -12.41 8.02 -17.34
C SER A 71 -12.68 6.57 -17.77
N LEU A 72 -13.73 5.94 -17.24
CA LEU A 72 -14.17 4.62 -17.67
C LEU A 72 -14.84 4.69 -19.05
N ASP A 73 -15.01 3.53 -19.68
CA ASP A 73 -15.79 3.41 -20.91
C ASP A 73 -17.25 3.82 -20.66
N ASP A 74 -17.88 4.47 -21.65
CA ASP A 74 -19.26 4.97 -21.50
C ASP A 74 -20.26 3.86 -21.16
N SER A 75 -20.05 2.64 -21.64
CA SER A 75 -20.95 1.51 -21.40
C SER A 75 -20.99 1.00 -19.97
N VAL A 76 -20.06 1.44 -19.10
CA VAL A 76 -19.99 1.00 -17.69
C VAL A 76 -20.13 2.15 -16.69
N LYS A 77 -20.32 3.38 -17.20
CA LYS A 77 -20.37 4.59 -16.36
C LYS A 77 -21.59 4.61 -15.45
N ASP A 78 -22.71 4.05 -15.86
CA ASP A 78 -23.94 4.05 -15.04
C ASP A 78 -23.75 3.16 -13.81
N GLU A 79 -23.25 1.94 -13.99
CA GLU A 79 -22.97 1.03 -12.88
C GLU A 79 -21.83 1.54 -11.99
N ALA A 80 -20.81 2.17 -12.58
CA ALA A 80 -19.76 2.83 -11.82
C ALA A 80 -20.32 4.00 -11.00
N ASN A 81 -21.20 4.83 -11.57
CA ASN A 81 -21.86 5.91 -10.85
C ASN A 81 -22.67 5.37 -9.66
N SER A 82 -23.49 4.33 -9.85
CA SER A 82 -24.23 3.71 -8.75
C SER A 82 -23.32 3.13 -7.67
N PHE A 83 -22.15 2.61 -8.03
CA PHE A 83 -21.18 2.07 -7.08
C PHE A 83 -20.48 3.16 -6.24
N PHE A 84 -19.99 4.22 -6.90
CA PHE A 84 -19.27 5.31 -6.24
C PHE A 84 -20.19 6.34 -5.56
N PHE A 85 -21.39 6.53 -6.11
CA PHE A 85 -22.42 7.47 -5.65
C PHE A 85 -23.74 6.71 -5.40
N PRO A 86 -23.85 5.97 -4.27
CA PRO A 86 -25.02 5.13 -3.99
C PRO A 86 -26.32 5.93 -3.86
N ASP A 87 -27.46 5.29 -4.07
CA ASP A 87 -28.78 5.95 -4.00
C ASP A 87 -29.12 6.51 -2.62
N ASN A 88 -28.52 5.95 -1.55
CA ASN A 88 -28.73 6.44 -0.20
C ASN A 88 -28.14 7.87 -0.05
N PRO A 89 -28.98 8.90 0.16
CA PRO A 89 -28.53 10.29 0.15
C PRO A 89 -27.63 10.65 1.32
N THR A 90 -27.62 9.87 2.42
CA THR A 90 -26.76 10.15 3.59
C THR A 90 -25.31 9.75 3.36
N ILE A 91 -25.04 8.82 2.46
CA ILE A 91 -23.68 8.35 2.14
C ILE A 91 -23.25 8.67 0.69
N ASN A 92 -24.11 9.37 -0.06
CA ASN A 92 -23.79 9.84 -1.40
C ASN A 92 -23.12 11.22 -1.34
N VAL A 93 -21.85 11.31 -1.68
CA VAL A 93 -21.09 12.58 -1.62
C VAL A 93 -21.60 13.66 -2.59
N LYS A 94 -22.48 13.33 -3.55
CA LYS A 94 -23.16 14.32 -4.41
C LYS A 94 -24.43 14.90 -3.77
N SER A 95 -24.96 14.26 -2.74
CA SER A 95 -26.20 14.66 -2.07
C SER A 95 -25.96 15.81 -1.08
N ASP A 96 -26.93 16.72 -0.97
CA ASP A 96 -26.95 17.75 0.07
C ASP A 96 -27.25 17.18 1.46
N GLN A 97 -27.82 15.98 1.53
CA GLN A 97 -28.09 15.25 2.78
C GLN A 97 -26.94 14.35 3.22
N PHE A 98 -25.78 14.43 2.55
CA PHE A 98 -24.60 13.66 2.92
C PHE A 98 -24.20 13.97 4.37
N ILE A 99 -24.17 12.95 5.23
CA ILE A 99 -23.85 13.11 6.65
C ILE A 99 -22.36 13.36 6.82
N LEU A 100 -21.99 14.51 7.37
CA LEU A 100 -20.59 14.80 7.67
C LEU A 100 -20.12 13.98 8.88
N PHE A 101 -18.82 13.70 8.98
CA PHE A 101 -18.27 13.01 10.15
C PHE A 101 -18.58 13.75 11.46
N THR A 102 -18.56 15.08 11.46
CA THR A 102 -18.90 15.92 12.63
C THR A 102 -20.36 15.77 13.05
N GLU A 103 -21.28 15.56 12.10
CA GLU A 103 -22.69 15.29 12.36
C GLU A 103 -22.90 13.87 12.85
N PHE A 104 -22.26 12.89 12.20
CA PHE A 104 -22.30 11.49 12.58
C PHE A 104 -21.72 11.25 13.97
N ALA A 105 -20.56 11.83 14.28
CA ALA A 105 -19.95 11.73 15.60
C ALA A 105 -20.69 12.59 16.62
N GLY A 106 -21.23 13.75 16.22
CA GLY A 106 -21.90 14.67 17.14
C GLY A 106 -20.96 15.28 18.19
N TYR A 107 -21.55 16.08 19.08
CA TYR A 107 -20.83 16.72 20.19
C TYR A 107 -20.97 15.90 21.46
N THR A 108 -19.84 15.49 22.04
CA THR A 108 -19.77 14.77 23.32
C THR A 108 -18.68 15.40 24.20
N LYS A 109 -18.96 15.55 25.50
CA LYS A 109 -17.95 15.94 26.49
C LYS A 109 -17.27 14.68 27.04
N PHE A 110 -15.96 14.72 27.13
CA PHE A 110 -15.14 13.61 27.62
C PHE A 110 -14.39 14.00 28.89
N ASN A 111 -14.13 13.04 29.77
CA ASN A 111 -13.42 13.29 31.02
C ASN A 111 -11.89 13.25 30.82
N SER A 112 -11.42 12.66 29.72
CA SER A 112 -10.01 12.62 29.35
C SER A 112 -9.80 12.61 27.83
N ASN A 113 -8.56 12.87 27.40
CA ASN A 113 -8.18 12.78 25.99
C ASN A 113 -8.25 11.32 25.48
N GLU A 114 -7.91 10.34 26.32
CA GLU A 114 -7.95 8.91 25.95
C GLU A 114 -9.38 8.47 25.66
N GLU A 115 -10.36 8.92 26.45
CA GLU A 115 -11.77 8.65 26.25
C GLU A 115 -12.27 9.27 24.94
N ARG A 116 -11.95 10.55 24.71
CA ARG A 116 -12.26 11.26 23.46
C ARG A 116 -11.68 10.54 22.25
N ASP A 117 -10.41 10.19 22.31
CA ASP A 117 -9.72 9.57 21.19
C ASP A 117 -10.27 8.17 20.93
N ALA A 118 -10.59 7.38 21.96
CA ALA A 118 -11.26 6.09 21.81
C ALA A 118 -12.63 6.21 21.13
N TYR A 119 -13.41 7.21 21.51
CA TYR A 119 -14.71 7.50 20.91
C TYR A 119 -14.57 7.87 19.43
N ILE A 120 -13.71 8.85 19.11
CA ILE A 120 -13.48 9.29 17.72
C ILE A 120 -12.97 8.14 16.85
N ARG A 121 -12.10 7.29 17.39
CA ARG A 121 -11.58 6.09 16.71
C ARG A 121 -12.70 5.13 16.31
N ASN A 122 -13.60 4.80 17.24
CA ASN A 122 -14.71 3.89 16.94
C ASN A 122 -15.74 4.53 16.00
N ALA A 123 -16.04 5.81 16.19
CA ALA A 123 -16.91 6.58 15.30
C ALA A 123 -16.38 6.56 13.86
N LYS A 124 -15.09 6.84 13.64
CA LYS A 124 -14.45 6.81 12.31
C LYS A 124 -14.56 5.45 11.63
N LYS A 125 -14.39 4.36 12.38
CA LYS A 125 -14.52 2.99 11.85
C LYS A 125 -15.92 2.69 11.34
N LEU A 126 -16.95 3.01 12.12
CA LEU A 126 -18.34 2.82 11.72
C LEU A 126 -18.72 3.75 10.56
N TYR A 127 -18.31 5.02 10.65
CA TYR A 127 -18.49 6.00 9.58
C TYR A 127 -17.87 5.52 8.26
N PHE A 128 -16.64 5.00 8.29
CA PHE A 128 -16.01 4.41 7.11
C PHE A 128 -16.79 3.20 6.56
N ALA A 129 -17.25 2.30 7.44
CA ALA A 129 -18.01 1.12 7.02
C ALA A 129 -19.31 1.51 6.29
N ILE A 130 -20.02 2.54 6.76
CA ILE A 130 -21.24 3.02 6.09
C ILE A 130 -20.96 3.69 4.75
N LEU A 131 -19.90 4.51 4.63
CA LEU A 131 -19.51 5.15 3.37
C LEU A 131 -19.08 4.12 2.32
N MET A 132 -18.37 3.07 2.75
CA MET A 132 -18.01 1.95 1.87
C MET A 132 -19.21 1.08 1.48
N GLY A 133 -20.32 1.12 2.23
CA GLY A 133 -21.42 0.15 2.10
C GLY A 133 -21.03 -1.28 2.46
N SER A 134 -19.87 -1.46 3.12
CA SER A 134 -19.26 -2.76 3.42
C SER A 134 -19.35 -3.13 4.89
N GLY A 135 -19.22 -4.42 5.19
CA GLY A 135 -19.47 -4.94 6.52
C GLY A 135 -20.95 -5.21 6.75
N GLY A 136 -21.24 -6.19 7.60
CA GLY A 136 -22.62 -6.57 7.97
C GLY A 136 -23.53 -6.82 6.78
N GLN A 137 -23.28 -7.89 6.01
CA GLN A 137 -24.07 -8.16 4.79
C GLN A 137 -25.40 -8.88 5.06
N THR A 138 -25.56 -9.47 6.24
CA THR A 138 -26.75 -10.26 6.60
C THR A 138 -27.21 -9.99 8.03
N GLY A 139 -28.49 -10.25 8.28
CA GLY A 139 -29.11 -10.29 9.61
C GLY A 139 -28.90 -9.03 10.46
N VAL A 140 -28.60 -9.20 11.75
CA VAL A 140 -28.45 -8.13 12.75
C VAL A 140 -27.45 -7.07 12.29
N LYS A 141 -26.31 -7.49 11.75
CA LYS A 141 -25.25 -6.57 11.32
C LYS A 141 -25.66 -5.74 10.09
N LYS A 142 -26.47 -6.30 9.19
CA LYS A 142 -27.05 -5.55 8.06
C LYS A 142 -28.03 -4.49 8.54
N LEU A 143 -28.94 -4.87 9.43
CA LEU A 143 -29.91 -3.94 10.02
C LEU A 143 -29.23 -2.83 10.84
N LEU A 144 -28.19 -3.17 11.61
CA LEU A 144 -27.37 -2.18 12.31
C LEU A 144 -26.84 -1.12 11.34
N LYS A 145 -26.22 -1.55 10.23
CA LYS A 145 -25.71 -0.66 9.19
C LYS A 145 -26.81 0.25 8.61
N GLU A 146 -27.99 -0.30 8.34
CA GLU A 146 -29.15 0.46 7.84
C GLU A 146 -29.67 1.49 8.85
N TYR A 147 -29.66 1.17 10.15
CA TYR A 147 -30.07 2.10 11.21
C TYR A 147 -29.09 3.25 11.39
N ILE A 148 -27.78 2.99 11.38
CA ILE A 148 -26.77 4.04 11.55
C ILE A 148 -26.61 4.92 10.30
N GLN A 149 -27.20 4.52 9.16
CA GLN A 149 -27.27 5.31 7.94
C GLN A 149 -28.51 6.23 7.89
N GLN A 150 -29.43 6.14 8.84
CA GLN A 150 -30.63 6.96 8.84
C GLN A 150 -30.30 8.44 9.07
N PRO A 151 -31.01 9.38 8.41
CA PRO A 151 -30.86 10.80 8.68
C PRO A 151 -31.03 11.11 10.18
N GLY A 152 -30.15 11.95 10.72
CA GLY A 152 -30.17 12.37 12.12
C GLY A 152 -29.59 11.36 13.12
N PHE A 153 -29.04 10.22 12.67
CA PHE A 153 -28.29 9.34 13.56
C PHE A 153 -27.04 10.04 14.11
N VAL A 154 -26.82 9.92 15.42
CA VAL A 154 -25.62 10.41 16.11
C VAL A 154 -24.98 9.26 16.86
N TYR A 155 -23.68 9.05 16.64
CA TYR A 155 -22.91 7.99 17.28
C TYR A 155 -22.86 8.20 18.78
N SER A 156 -23.32 7.21 19.54
CA SER A 156 -23.08 7.10 20.97
C SER A 156 -23.21 5.64 21.37
N LYS A 157 -22.62 5.26 22.51
CA LYS A 157 -22.77 3.90 23.03
C LYS A 157 -24.24 3.51 23.16
N ALA A 158 -25.06 4.38 23.75
CA ALA A 158 -26.49 4.15 23.95
C ALA A 158 -27.26 3.98 22.63
N ASN A 159 -26.98 4.83 21.63
CA ASN A 159 -27.65 4.75 20.33
C ASN A 159 -27.27 3.48 19.57
N ILE A 160 -25.99 3.07 19.62
CA ILE A 160 -25.53 1.83 18.98
C ILE A 160 -26.14 0.60 19.66
N GLU A 161 -26.12 0.52 20.99
CA GLU A 161 -26.73 -0.59 21.73
C GLU A 161 -28.23 -0.70 21.43
N LYS A 162 -28.93 0.43 21.37
CA LYS A 162 -30.34 0.48 20.95
C LYS A 162 -30.52 -0.05 19.52
N CYS A 163 -29.75 0.43 18.54
CA CYS A 163 -29.83 -0.04 17.16
C CYS A 163 -29.55 -1.55 17.04
N ILE A 164 -28.58 -2.08 17.80
CA ILE A 164 -28.27 -3.52 17.81
C ILE A 164 -29.44 -4.31 18.40
N LEU A 165 -30.03 -3.84 19.50
CA LEU A 165 -31.19 -4.49 20.12
C LEU A 165 -32.39 -4.51 19.16
N ASP A 166 -32.71 -3.36 18.54
CA ASP A 166 -33.78 -3.26 17.55
C ASP A 166 -33.52 -4.17 16.34
N ALA A 167 -32.26 -4.31 15.93
CA ALA A 167 -31.85 -5.20 14.85
C ALA A 167 -32.00 -6.68 15.23
N ALA A 168 -31.64 -7.06 16.46
CA ALA A 168 -31.83 -8.40 17.00
C ALA A 168 -33.31 -8.76 17.09
N ILE A 169 -34.15 -7.86 17.62
CA ILE A 169 -35.60 -8.04 17.71
C ILE A 169 -36.21 -8.26 16.33
N LYS A 170 -35.90 -7.37 15.37
CA LYS A 170 -36.43 -7.48 14.00
C LYS A 170 -35.96 -8.77 13.31
N THR A 171 -34.73 -9.20 13.56
CA THR A 171 -34.20 -10.48 13.05
C THR A 171 -34.97 -11.66 13.65
N CYS A 172 -35.22 -11.65 14.97
CA CYS A 172 -36.03 -12.67 15.62
C CYS A 172 -37.44 -12.76 15.04
N VAL A 173 -38.14 -11.64 14.95
CA VAL A 173 -39.50 -11.59 14.35
C VAL A 173 -39.48 -12.15 12.94
N THR A 174 -38.49 -11.79 12.13
CA THR A 174 -38.41 -12.22 10.72
C THR A 174 -38.10 -13.71 10.60
N GLU A 175 -37.02 -14.19 11.23
CA GLU A 175 -36.54 -15.55 11.05
C GLU A 175 -37.42 -16.59 11.77
N ILE A 176 -37.92 -16.30 12.97
CA ILE A 176 -38.79 -17.22 13.69
C ILE A 176 -40.14 -17.34 12.99
N ASN A 177 -40.75 -16.24 12.53
CA ASN A 177 -42.02 -16.33 11.83
C ASN A 177 -41.92 -17.09 10.51
N ASN A 178 -40.83 -16.89 9.76
CA ASN A 178 -40.65 -17.50 8.44
C ASN A 178 -40.16 -18.95 8.53
N ASN A 179 -39.21 -19.22 9.43
CA ASN A 179 -38.43 -20.46 9.42
C ASN A 179 -38.55 -21.28 10.71
N LYS A 180 -39.24 -20.75 11.74
CA LYS A 180 -39.33 -21.35 13.09
C LYS A 180 -37.97 -21.65 13.72
N LYS A 181 -36.93 -20.90 13.31
CA LYS A 181 -35.56 -21.01 13.82
C LYS A 181 -34.82 -19.69 13.62
N ILE A 182 -33.78 -19.49 14.41
CA ILE A 182 -32.79 -18.43 14.21
C ILE A 182 -31.57 -19.02 13.50
N SER A 183 -31.20 -18.43 12.37
CA SER A 183 -30.00 -18.77 11.59
C SER A 183 -28.89 -17.73 11.79
N ASP A 184 -29.23 -16.48 12.09
CA ASP A 184 -28.22 -15.47 12.41
C ASP A 184 -27.61 -15.68 13.80
N ASN A 185 -26.37 -16.15 13.82
CA ASN A 185 -25.57 -16.33 15.03
C ASN A 185 -25.37 -15.05 15.84
N SER A 186 -25.62 -13.86 15.28
CA SER A 186 -25.52 -12.58 16.00
C SER A 186 -26.55 -12.46 17.11
N VAL A 187 -27.74 -13.08 16.95
CA VAL A 187 -28.85 -12.98 17.91
C VAL A 187 -28.48 -13.52 19.29
N LYS A 188 -27.75 -14.64 19.35
CA LYS A 188 -27.38 -15.31 20.62
C LYS A 188 -26.47 -14.46 21.51
N TYR A 189 -25.82 -13.43 20.95
CA TYR A 189 -24.98 -12.52 21.74
C TYR A 189 -25.80 -11.41 22.40
N ILE A 190 -27.07 -11.23 22.01
CA ILE A 190 -27.94 -10.14 22.46
C ILE A 190 -29.16 -10.70 23.21
N ILE A 191 -29.76 -11.78 22.72
CA ILE A 191 -30.99 -12.39 23.23
C ILE A 191 -30.66 -13.80 23.74
N SER A 192 -31.14 -14.15 24.94
CA SER A 192 -30.81 -15.41 25.60
C SER A 192 -31.38 -16.63 24.86
N ASP A 193 -30.70 -17.77 24.96
CA ASP A 193 -31.19 -19.03 24.38
C ASP A 193 -32.58 -19.43 24.95
N GLN A 194 -32.87 -19.06 26.20
CA GLN A 194 -34.16 -19.30 26.84
C GLN A 194 -35.27 -18.45 26.20
N ALA A 195 -35.02 -17.14 26.00
CA ALA A 195 -35.94 -16.25 25.29
C ALA A 195 -36.21 -16.75 23.86
N VAL A 196 -35.16 -17.13 23.12
CA VAL A 196 -35.30 -17.65 21.75
C VAL A 196 -36.14 -18.94 21.71
N LYS A 197 -35.89 -19.88 22.63
CA LYS A 197 -36.69 -21.12 22.73
C LYS A 197 -38.17 -20.82 23.03
N HIS A 198 -38.44 -19.93 23.98
CA HIS A 198 -39.80 -19.52 24.31
C HIS A 198 -40.52 -18.89 23.11
N LEU A 199 -39.84 -18.02 22.35
CA LEU A 199 -40.40 -17.40 21.16
C LEU A 199 -40.68 -18.42 20.03
N ILE A 200 -39.81 -19.43 19.85
CA ILE A 200 -40.03 -20.51 18.88
C ILE A 200 -41.25 -21.36 19.26
N ASP A 201 -41.49 -21.55 20.56
CA ASP A 201 -42.67 -22.27 21.09
C ASP A 201 -43.97 -21.48 20.83
N ILE A 202 -44.00 -20.18 21.18
CA ILE A 202 -45.12 -19.29 20.82
C ILE A 202 -45.36 -19.33 19.31
N ALA A 203 -44.29 -19.31 18.53
CA ALA A 203 -44.36 -19.32 17.08
C ALA A 203 -44.96 -20.62 16.50
N GLN A 204 -45.08 -21.72 17.25
CA GLN A 204 -45.80 -22.92 16.80
C GLN A 204 -47.31 -22.66 16.66
N HIS A 205 -47.84 -21.73 17.45
CA HIS A 205 -49.29 -21.49 17.55
C HIS A 205 -49.73 -20.16 16.95
N GLN A 206 -48.85 -19.16 16.90
CA GLN A 206 -49.15 -17.84 16.34
C GLN A 206 -47.93 -17.18 15.69
N LYS A 207 -48.12 -16.03 15.04
CA LYS A 207 -46.99 -15.19 14.65
C LYS A 207 -46.54 -14.36 15.86
N ILE A 208 -45.24 -14.23 16.05
CA ILE A 208 -44.66 -13.36 17.07
C ILE A 208 -44.51 -11.92 16.54
N SER A 209 -44.70 -10.96 17.43
CA SER A 209 -44.50 -9.52 17.24
C SER A 209 -43.23 -9.03 17.94
N ALA A 210 -42.82 -7.78 17.67
CA ALA A 210 -41.70 -7.17 18.39
C ALA A 210 -41.97 -7.05 19.90
N THR A 211 -43.23 -6.83 20.29
CA THR A 211 -43.65 -6.79 21.70
C THR A 211 -43.45 -8.14 22.38
N ASP A 212 -43.77 -9.24 21.70
CA ASP A 212 -43.54 -10.58 22.25
C ASP A 212 -42.05 -10.85 22.47
N VAL A 213 -41.19 -10.40 21.55
CA VAL A 213 -39.73 -10.53 21.71
C VAL A 213 -39.22 -9.70 22.88
N LEU A 214 -39.69 -8.46 23.04
CA LEU A 214 -39.34 -7.61 24.18
C LEU A 214 -39.78 -8.24 25.51
N GLN A 215 -40.99 -8.78 25.57
CA GLN A 215 -41.48 -9.49 26.75
C GLN A 215 -40.59 -10.70 27.08
N ALA A 216 -40.27 -11.52 26.08
CA ALA A 216 -39.38 -12.67 26.27
C ALA A 216 -37.96 -12.27 26.72
N ILE A 217 -37.43 -11.13 26.26
CA ILE A 217 -36.13 -10.61 26.74
C ILE A 217 -36.22 -10.21 28.21
N ASN A 218 -37.33 -9.62 28.65
CA ASN A 218 -37.53 -9.25 30.05
C ASN A 218 -37.73 -10.49 30.96
N ASP A 219 -38.49 -11.47 30.49
CA ASP A 219 -38.78 -12.70 31.24
C ASP A 219 -37.55 -13.61 31.33
N PHE A 220 -36.71 -13.61 30.29
CA PHE A 220 -35.51 -14.44 30.19
C PHE A 220 -34.29 -13.57 29.82
N PRO A 221 -33.80 -12.72 30.75
CA PRO A 221 -32.73 -11.78 30.46
C PRO A 221 -31.43 -12.48 30.09
N HIS A 222 -30.72 -11.93 29.11
CA HIS A 222 -29.39 -12.41 28.76
C HIS A 222 -28.38 -12.00 29.86
N SER A 223 -27.64 -12.95 30.43
CA SER A 223 -26.75 -12.70 31.57
C SER A 223 -25.56 -11.78 31.26
N ASN A 224 -25.04 -11.83 30.04
CA ASN A 224 -23.93 -10.97 29.59
C ASN A 224 -24.03 -10.62 28.09
N PRO A 225 -24.94 -9.72 27.69
CA PRO A 225 -25.12 -9.37 26.27
C PRO A 225 -23.89 -8.65 25.72
N ASN A 226 -23.42 -9.05 24.54
CA ASN A 226 -22.17 -8.57 23.94
C ASN A 226 -22.42 -7.67 22.72
N PHE A 227 -22.99 -6.50 22.97
CA PHE A 227 -23.18 -5.45 21.96
C PHE A 227 -21.87 -5.03 21.28
N ARG A 228 -20.80 -4.93 22.07
CA ARG A 228 -19.48 -4.50 21.59
C ARG A 228 -18.93 -5.41 20.49
N MET A 229 -19.13 -6.72 20.58
CA MET A 229 -18.71 -7.67 19.54
C MET A 229 -19.40 -7.37 18.21
N ILE A 230 -20.71 -7.13 18.23
CA ILE A 230 -21.49 -6.82 17.02
C ILE A 230 -21.03 -5.49 16.41
N GLU A 231 -20.83 -4.46 17.26
CA GLU A 231 -20.28 -3.16 16.84
C GLU A 231 -18.90 -3.32 16.19
N SER A 232 -17.97 -4.07 16.81
CA SER A 232 -16.60 -4.25 16.33
C SER A 232 -16.50 -5.09 15.05
N ASP A 233 -17.44 -6.01 14.84
CA ASP A 233 -17.46 -6.88 13.68
C ASP A 233 -17.88 -6.15 12.40
N LEU A 234 -18.71 -5.11 12.51
CA LEU A 234 -19.18 -4.35 11.34
C LEU A 234 -18.02 -3.74 10.54
N PRO A 235 -17.07 -3.00 11.14
CA PRO A 235 -15.90 -2.45 10.44
C PRO A 235 -14.69 -3.39 10.38
N ALA A 236 -14.78 -4.67 10.80
CA ALA A 236 -13.63 -5.57 10.90
C ALA A 236 -12.88 -5.79 9.58
N PHE A 237 -13.54 -5.58 8.43
CA PHE A 237 -12.91 -5.71 7.12
C PHE A 237 -11.80 -4.67 6.85
N ILE A 238 -11.86 -3.50 7.50
CA ILE A 238 -10.94 -2.37 7.25
C ILE A 238 -9.48 -2.80 7.42
N ARG A 239 -9.19 -3.57 8.48
CA ARG A 239 -7.84 -4.05 8.77
C ARG A 239 -7.27 -4.88 7.61
N ASN A 240 -8.07 -5.80 7.07
CA ASN A 240 -7.60 -6.70 6.01
C ASN A 240 -7.28 -5.93 4.72
N GLU A 241 -8.13 -4.98 4.33
CA GLU A 241 -7.89 -4.14 3.15
C GLU A 241 -6.70 -3.20 3.36
N ARG A 242 -6.52 -2.66 4.57
CA ARG A 242 -5.35 -1.85 4.89
C ARG A 242 -4.07 -2.66 4.78
N GLN A 243 -4.03 -3.88 5.31
CA GLN A 243 -2.86 -4.75 5.20
C GLN A 243 -2.53 -5.08 3.74
N LEU A 244 -3.55 -5.28 2.90
CA LEU A 244 -3.37 -5.46 1.46
C LEU A 244 -2.74 -4.23 0.80
N LEU A 245 -3.26 -3.04 1.11
CA LEU A 245 -2.76 -1.79 0.55
C LEU A 245 -1.39 -1.39 1.13
N TYR A 246 -1.05 -1.79 2.36
CA TYR A 246 0.32 -1.74 2.88
C TYR A 246 1.24 -2.69 2.10
N TYR A 247 0.80 -3.93 1.84
CA TYR A 247 1.58 -4.91 1.08
C TYR A 247 1.97 -4.40 -0.31
N TYR A 248 1.05 -3.73 -1.02
CA TYR A 248 1.35 -3.08 -2.30
C TYR A 248 1.93 -1.67 -2.19
N GLY A 249 2.27 -1.22 -0.98
CA GLY A 249 2.95 0.05 -0.76
C GLY A 249 2.12 1.30 -1.00
N PHE A 250 0.78 1.24 -0.97
CA PHE A 250 -0.10 2.43 -1.03
C PHE A 250 -0.16 3.18 0.30
N PHE A 251 -0.03 2.46 1.42
CA PHE A 251 0.07 3.04 2.76
C PHE A 251 1.33 2.54 3.45
N HIS A 252 1.82 3.32 4.42
CA HIS A 252 2.91 2.90 5.28
C HIS A 252 2.56 3.16 6.75
N SER A 253 2.98 2.23 7.62
CA SER A 253 2.72 2.20 9.05
C SER A 253 3.62 1.15 9.72
N LYS A 254 3.98 1.34 11.00
CA LYS A 254 4.92 0.48 11.73
C LYS A 254 4.55 -1.00 11.78
N SER A 255 3.31 -1.31 12.09
CA SER A 255 2.80 -2.67 12.27
C SER A 255 2.34 -3.35 10.98
N SER A 256 2.82 -2.91 9.81
CA SER A 256 2.34 -3.44 8.52
C SER A 256 0.81 -3.32 8.35
N GLY A 257 0.20 -2.28 8.94
CA GLY A 257 -1.24 -2.06 8.93
C GLY A 257 -2.02 -3.01 9.84
N ALA A 258 -1.39 -3.70 10.79
CA ALA A 258 -2.08 -4.55 11.76
C ALA A 258 -2.77 -3.76 12.87
N ASN A 259 -2.17 -2.64 13.30
CA ASN A 259 -2.67 -1.76 14.34
C ASN A 259 -3.56 -0.68 13.77
N ASP A 260 -4.73 -0.49 14.40
CA ASP A 260 -5.76 0.36 13.82
C ASP A 260 -5.43 1.84 13.82
N PHE A 261 -4.57 2.30 14.74
CA PHE A 261 -4.36 3.72 15.02
C PHE A 261 -2.91 4.00 15.43
N GLU A 262 -1.99 3.57 14.58
CA GLU A 262 -0.59 4.01 14.64
C GLU A 262 -0.34 5.12 13.61
N PHE A 263 0.73 5.90 13.81
CA PHE A 263 1.11 6.93 12.86
C PHE A 263 1.36 6.31 11.48
N SER A 264 0.43 6.62 10.57
CA SER A 264 0.34 6.02 9.24
C SER A 264 0.32 7.14 8.22
N SER A 265 0.80 6.86 7.01
CA SER A 265 0.87 7.86 5.95
C SER A 265 0.52 7.26 4.61
N LEU A 266 -0.07 8.10 3.76
CA LEU A 266 -0.14 7.83 2.34
C LEU A 266 1.28 7.90 1.77
N THR A 267 1.63 6.94 0.92
CA THR A 267 2.97 6.84 0.31
C THR A 267 3.00 7.56 -1.03
N PRO A 268 4.16 7.70 -1.70
CA PRO A 268 4.21 8.23 -3.07
C PRO A 268 3.31 7.44 -4.05
N VAL A 269 3.28 6.11 -3.94
CA VAL A 269 2.38 5.24 -4.73
C VAL A 269 0.92 5.51 -4.39
N GLY A 270 0.60 5.62 -3.09
CA GLY A 270 -0.74 5.95 -2.58
C GLY A 270 -1.24 7.30 -3.07
N GLU A 271 -0.38 8.32 -3.06
CA GLU A 271 -0.69 9.68 -3.51
C GLU A 271 -0.99 9.70 -5.02
N LEU A 272 -0.19 9.00 -5.84
CA LEU A 272 -0.49 8.83 -7.27
C LEU A 272 -1.81 8.12 -7.50
N ALA A 273 -2.06 7.04 -6.76
CA ALA A 273 -3.28 6.27 -6.89
C ALA A 273 -4.53 7.04 -6.45
N LEU A 274 -4.43 7.90 -5.44
CA LEU A 274 -5.50 8.78 -5.00
C LEU A 274 -5.91 9.76 -6.11
N MET A 275 -4.94 10.31 -6.85
CA MET A 275 -5.17 11.26 -7.95
C MET A 275 -5.37 10.61 -9.33
N ALA A 276 -5.20 9.29 -9.44
CA ALA A 276 -5.29 8.56 -10.69
C ALA A 276 -6.73 8.41 -11.18
N ASN A 277 -6.90 8.52 -12.50
CA ASN A 277 -8.06 8.03 -13.23
C ASN A 277 -8.03 6.47 -13.33
N ALA A 278 -8.99 5.85 -14.02
CA ALA A 278 -9.12 4.40 -14.08
C ALA A 278 -7.92 3.70 -14.74
N SER A 279 -7.49 4.16 -15.91
CA SER A 279 -6.34 3.58 -16.62
C SER A 279 -5.02 3.86 -15.90
N GLU A 280 -4.86 5.04 -15.32
CA GLU A 280 -3.70 5.38 -14.48
C GLU A 280 -3.62 4.48 -13.25
N PHE A 281 -4.76 4.20 -12.60
CA PHE A 281 -4.79 3.32 -11.44
C PHE A 281 -4.49 1.87 -11.82
N LEU A 282 -4.96 1.41 -12.99
CA LEU A 282 -4.58 0.12 -13.54
C LEU A 282 -3.06 0.03 -13.78
N ALA A 283 -2.44 1.06 -14.36
CA ALA A 283 -0.99 1.09 -14.57
C ALA A 283 -0.20 1.06 -13.25
N ILE A 284 -0.64 1.80 -12.23
CA ILE A 284 -0.04 1.75 -10.88
C ILE A 284 -0.19 0.35 -10.27
N TRP A 285 -1.35 -0.28 -10.45
CA TRP A 285 -1.62 -1.63 -9.94
C TRP A 285 -0.70 -2.67 -10.59
N GLU A 286 -0.59 -2.69 -11.92
CA GLU A 286 0.36 -3.55 -12.62
C GLU A 286 1.81 -3.29 -12.21
N HIS A 287 2.20 -2.02 -12.02
CA HIS A 287 3.52 -1.64 -11.52
C HIS A 287 3.83 -2.27 -10.16
N GLN A 288 2.88 -2.22 -9.21
CA GLN A 288 3.09 -2.83 -7.91
C GLN A 288 3.16 -4.35 -7.97
N LYS A 289 2.31 -5.00 -8.78
CA LYS A 289 2.35 -6.45 -8.96
C LYS A 289 3.69 -6.95 -9.52
N LEU A 290 4.26 -6.24 -10.49
CA LEU A 290 5.55 -6.59 -11.08
C LEU A 290 6.72 -6.45 -10.10
N LYS A 291 6.62 -5.47 -9.18
CA LYS A 291 7.63 -5.25 -8.13
C LYS A 291 7.59 -6.29 -7.01
N MET A 292 6.49 -7.01 -6.84
CA MET A 292 6.38 -8.01 -5.78
C MET A 292 7.34 -9.18 -6.01
N ILE A 293 7.87 -9.71 -4.91
CA ILE A 293 8.50 -11.03 -4.83
C ILE A 293 7.56 -11.99 -4.10
N SER A 294 7.78 -13.29 -4.22
CA SER A 294 6.84 -14.30 -3.69
C SER A 294 6.67 -14.22 -2.17
N GLN A 295 7.68 -13.77 -1.41
CA GLN A 295 7.52 -13.47 0.01
C GLN A 295 8.23 -12.14 0.34
N PRO A 296 7.51 -11.08 0.71
CA PRO A 296 8.14 -9.82 1.12
C PRO A 296 8.93 -10.02 2.43
N ALA A 297 9.87 -9.12 2.72
CA ALA A 297 10.60 -9.13 3.99
C ALA A 297 9.66 -9.15 5.22
N THR A 298 8.50 -8.50 5.13
CA THR A 298 7.50 -8.44 6.21
C THR A 298 6.61 -9.67 6.33
N ALA A 299 6.83 -10.72 5.53
CA ALA A 299 6.04 -11.95 5.63
C ALA A 299 6.23 -12.63 7.00
N GLU A 300 5.13 -12.91 7.68
CA GLU A 300 5.14 -13.66 8.94
C GLU A 300 5.38 -15.15 8.70
N ILE A 301 6.26 -15.73 9.51
CA ILE A 301 6.58 -17.16 9.44
C ILE A 301 5.99 -17.85 10.67
N ASN A 302 4.79 -18.42 10.49
CA ASN A 302 4.01 -19.02 11.57
C ASN A 302 3.78 -20.53 11.36
N ASN A 303 3.58 -21.24 12.46
CA ASN A 303 3.16 -22.65 12.48
C ASN A 303 4.13 -23.60 11.76
N LEU A 304 5.43 -23.51 12.08
CA LEU A 304 6.49 -24.38 11.54
C LEU A 304 7.24 -25.20 12.61
N SER A 305 6.83 -25.11 13.88
CA SER A 305 7.53 -25.75 14.98
C SER A 305 7.61 -27.28 14.80
N ASN A 306 8.81 -27.83 15.03
CA ASN A 306 9.11 -29.27 14.96
C ASN A 306 8.95 -29.92 13.58
N ILE A 307 8.97 -29.15 12.49
CA ILE A 307 8.97 -29.70 11.13
C ILE A 307 10.40 -29.97 10.65
N LYS A 308 10.69 -31.21 10.23
CA LYS A 308 11.97 -31.57 9.62
C LYS A 308 11.99 -31.20 8.14
N CYS A 309 12.91 -30.34 7.72
CA CYS A 309 13.12 -30.00 6.32
C CYS A 309 14.57 -29.56 6.05
N ASN A 310 15.00 -29.56 4.79
CA ASN A 310 16.33 -29.11 4.38
C ASN A 310 16.37 -27.59 4.23
N LEU A 311 16.88 -26.89 5.24
CA LEU A 311 16.98 -25.42 5.25
C LEU A 311 17.88 -24.84 4.17
N ASP A 312 18.86 -25.59 3.67
CA ASP A 312 19.77 -25.10 2.65
C ASP A 312 19.04 -24.79 1.35
N GLN A 313 17.91 -25.47 1.14
CA GLN A 313 17.03 -25.29 0.01
C GLN A 313 16.03 -24.13 0.16
N PHE A 314 16.05 -23.37 1.26
CA PHE A 314 15.19 -22.20 1.38
C PHE A 314 15.50 -21.19 0.28
N GLY A 315 14.46 -20.76 -0.42
CA GLY A 315 14.54 -19.72 -1.42
C GLY A 315 13.16 -19.29 -1.88
N ILE A 316 13.08 -18.09 -2.44
CA ILE A 316 11.86 -17.45 -2.90
C ILE A 316 11.96 -17.09 -4.39
N SER A 317 10.83 -16.95 -5.08
CA SER A 317 10.80 -16.33 -6.41
C SER A 317 10.91 -14.81 -6.28
N TYR A 318 11.79 -14.21 -7.07
CA TYR A 318 11.88 -12.76 -7.28
C TYR A 318 10.95 -12.28 -8.41
N SER A 319 10.26 -13.19 -9.09
CA SER A 319 9.49 -12.95 -10.32
C SER A 319 8.11 -13.63 -10.33
N PRO A 320 7.36 -13.70 -9.21
CA PRO A 320 6.14 -14.52 -9.11
C PRO A 320 5.09 -14.15 -10.15
N TYR A 321 4.99 -12.85 -10.51
CA TYR A 321 4.00 -12.41 -11.48
C TYR A 321 4.32 -12.92 -12.89
N THR A 322 5.57 -12.82 -13.34
CA THR A 322 5.98 -13.36 -14.64
C THR A 322 6.03 -14.89 -14.64
N ASP A 323 6.24 -15.54 -13.49
CA ASP A 323 6.11 -17.00 -13.36
C ASP A 323 4.68 -17.45 -13.67
N ILE A 324 3.68 -16.73 -13.14
CA ILE A 324 2.25 -16.97 -13.44
C ILE A 324 1.96 -16.71 -14.92
N LEU A 325 2.38 -15.56 -15.45
CA LEU A 325 2.08 -15.16 -16.83
C LEU A 325 2.75 -16.08 -17.85
N GLY A 326 4.00 -16.50 -17.61
CA GLY A 326 4.72 -17.44 -18.46
C GLY A 326 4.07 -18.82 -18.48
N SER A 327 3.66 -19.32 -17.31
CA SER A 327 2.90 -20.57 -17.20
C SER A 327 1.58 -20.50 -17.98
N LEU A 328 0.84 -19.39 -17.87
CA LEU A 328 -0.38 -19.16 -18.64
C LEU A 328 -0.12 -19.08 -20.14
N LEU A 329 0.94 -18.40 -20.57
CA LEU A 329 1.26 -18.22 -21.98
C LEU A 329 1.58 -19.56 -22.66
N ARG A 330 2.36 -20.41 -21.98
CA ARG A 330 2.80 -21.71 -22.50
C ARG A 330 1.71 -22.77 -22.43
N ARG A 331 0.91 -22.79 -21.36
CA ARG A 331 -0.10 -23.85 -21.10
C ARG A 331 -1.54 -23.46 -21.44
N GLY A 332 -1.83 -22.18 -21.61
CA GLY A 332 -3.18 -21.64 -21.84
C GLY A 332 -4.11 -21.69 -20.62
N SER A 333 -3.80 -22.51 -19.61
CA SER A 333 -4.56 -22.60 -18.36
C SER A 333 -3.75 -23.33 -17.28
N PHE A 334 -4.17 -23.16 -16.02
CA PHE A 334 -3.79 -24.04 -14.92
C PHE A 334 -4.87 -24.05 -13.82
N SER A 335 -4.88 -25.10 -13.01
CA SER A 335 -5.72 -25.27 -11.83
C SER A 335 -5.17 -24.54 -10.61
N ILE A 336 -6.02 -24.26 -9.63
CA ILE A 336 -5.59 -23.68 -8.34
C ILE A 336 -4.56 -24.58 -7.63
N ASP A 337 -4.64 -25.90 -7.84
CA ASP A 337 -3.66 -26.85 -7.32
C ASP A 337 -2.30 -26.74 -8.01
N GLU A 338 -2.26 -26.68 -9.34
CA GLU A 338 -1.01 -26.43 -10.09
C GLU A 338 -0.39 -25.10 -9.65
N TYR A 339 -1.19 -24.06 -9.44
CA TYR A 339 -0.69 -22.82 -8.87
C TYR A 339 -0.05 -23.03 -7.50
N LYS A 340 -0.82 -23.59 -6.55
CA LYS A 340 -0.43 -23.74 -5.14
C LYS A 340 0.82 -24.60 -4.94
N TYR A 341 0.90 -25.71 -5.67
CA TYR A 341 1.93 -26.73 -5.45
C TYR A 341 3.13 -26.58 -6.37
N ILE A 342 2.99 -25.90 -7.51
CA ILE A 342 4.07 -25.74 -8.50
C ILE A 342 4.46 -24.27 -8.63
N ILE A 343 3.58 -23.43 -9.19
CA ILE A 343 3.92 -22.07 -9.61
C ILE A 343 4.30 -21.19 -8.42
N ALA A 344 3.50 -21.19 -7.34
CA ALA A 344 3.73 -20.40 -6.13
C ALA A 344 4.97 -20.83 -5.33
N ARG A 345 5.57 -21.97 -5.69
CA ARG A 345 6.73 -22.59 -5.03
C ARG A 345 7.99 -22.56 -5.88
N LYS A 346 7.91 -22.01 -7.10
CA LYS A 346 9.08 -21.77 -7.94
C LYS A 346 10.02 -20.78 -7.25
N LYS A 347 11.31 -20.91 -7.52
CA LYS A 347 12.38 -20.12 -6.91
C LYS A 347 13.21 -19.42 -7.97
N HIS A 348 13.79 -18.28 -7.59
CA HIS A 348 14.69 -17.54 -8.47
C HIS A 348 15.98 -18.32 -8.79
N SER A 349 16.37 -19.28 -7.95
CA SER A 349 17.55 -20.11 -8.14
C SER A 349 17.44 -21.11 -9.29
N ILE A 350 16.24 -21.36 -9.81
CA ILE A 350 16.00 -22.20 -10.97
C ILE A 350 15.88 -21.28 -12.20
N PRO A 351 16.86 -21.29 -13.13
CA PRO A 351 16.80 -20.44 -14.33
C PRO A 351 15.54 -20.70 -15.18
N GLU A 352 14.96 -19.64 -15.75
CA GLU A 352 13.73 -19.76 -16.56
C GLU A 352 13.91 -20.71 -17.75
N GLU A 353 15.05 -20.66 -18.43
CA GLU A 353 15.35 -21.54 -19.57
C GLU A 353 15.36 -23.02 -19.18
N ASP A 354 15.87 -23.34 -18.00
CA ASP A 354 15.92 -24.71 -17.50
C ASP A 354 14.55 -25.16 -17.01
N TRP A 355 13.80 -24.27 -16.35
CA TRP A 355 12.39 -24.50 -16.00
C TRP A 355 11.56 -24.86 -17.23
N ILE A 356 11.66 -24.09 -18.32
CA ILE A 356 10.88 -24.30 -19.54
C ILE A 356 11.15 -25.68 -20.16
N LYS A 357 12.39 -26.18 -20.12
CA LYS A 357 12.75 -27.50 -20.68
C LYS A 357 12.03 -28.66 -19.99
N GLU A 358 11.76 -28.56 -18.69
CA GLU A 358 11.13 -29.60 -17.88
C GLU A 358 9.73 -29.24 -17.36
N GLU A 359 9.16 -28.09 -17.76
CA GLU A 359 7.89 -27.60 -17.22
C GLU A 359 6.75 -28.64 -17.35
N ASN A 360 6.61 -29.26 -18.52
CA ASN A 360 5.59 -30.30 -18.69
C ASN A 360 5.79 -31.48 -17.73
N ALA A 361 7.03 -31.95 -17.57
CA ALA A 361 7.33 -33.05 -16.66
C ALA A 361 7.02 -32.68 -15.19
N ILE A 362 7.27 -31.43 -14.79
CA ILE A 362 6.93 -30.93 -13.44
C ILE A 362 5.43 -30.91 -13.21
N PHE A 363 4.66 -30.41 -14.18
CA PHE A 363 3.20 -30.37 -14.07
C PHE A 363 2.57 -31.77 -14.11
N ASP A 364 3.12 -32.69 -14.90
CA ASP A 364 2.70 -34.08 -14.94
C ASP A 364 2.99 -34.81 -13.61
N ASP A 365 4.00 -34.37 -12.85
CA ASP A 365 4.39 -34.92 -11.54
C ASP A 365 3.62 -34.31 -10.33
N LEU A 366 2.54 -33.56 -10.59
CA LEU A 366 1.77 -32.83 -9.56
C LEU A 366 1.37 -33.71 -8.35
N GLN A 367 1.00 -34.97 -8.57
CA GLN A 367 0.56 -35.84 -7.47
C GLN A 367 1.68 -36.16 -6.50
N ASN A 368 2.89 -36.42 -7.00
CA ASN A 368 4.06 -36.66 -6.17
C ASN A 368 4.49 -35.39 -5.45
N ILE A 369 4.46 -34.24 -6.13
CA ILE A 369 4.73 -32.91 -5.53
C ILE A 369 3.73 -32.63 -4.38
N LYS A 370 2.44 -32.87 -4.60
CA LYS A 370 1.40 -32.77 -3.56
C LYS A 370 1.70 -33.68 -2.37
N GLN A 371 2.10 -34.92 -2.63
CA GLN A 371 2.43 -35.87 -1.58
C GLN A 371 3.61 -35.37 -0.72
N ILE A 372 4.66 -34.85 -1.34
CA ILE A 372 5.82 -34.26 -0.64
C ILE A 372 5.37 -33.13 0.30
N VAL A 373 4.59 -32.16 -0.22
CA VAL A 373 4.13 -31.02 0.59
C VAL A 373 3.18 -31.47 1.70
N ASN A 374 2.25 -32.39 1.41
CA ASN A 374 1.28 -32.87 2.39
C ASN A 374 1.92 -33.70 3.50
N ASN A 375 3.09 -34.32 3.26
CA ASN A 375 3.84 -35.06 4.28
C ASN A 375 4.34 -34.17 5.42
N TYR A 376 4.44 -32.85 5.23
CA TYR A 376 4.71 -31.90 6.32
C TYR A 376 3.52 -31.73 7.28
N LYS A 377 2.33 -32.24 6.93
CA LYS A 377 1.11 -32.22 7.75
C LYS A 377 0.69 -30.83 8.24
N ARG A 378 1.06 -29.77 7.50
CA ARG A 378 0.70 -28.38 7.82
C ARG A 378 -0.68 -28.07 7.25
N ALA A 379 -1.67 -27.82 8.12
CA ALA A 379 -3.05 -27.57 7.71
C ALA A 379 -3.19 -26.41 6.70
N MET A 380 -2.37 -25.37 6.83
CA MET A 380 -2.38 -24.23 5.90
C MET A 380 -1.87 -24.60 4.50
N ASP A 381 -1.02 -25.62 4.39
CA ASP A 381 -0.53 -26.14 3.11
C ASP A 381 -1.54 -27.06 2.42
N ILE A 382 -2.59 -27.47 3.13
CA ILE A 382 -3.60 -28.38 2.62
C ILE A 382 -4.87 -27.61 2.19
N ARG A 383 -5.23 -26.51 2.84
CA ARG A 383 -6.46 -25.74 2.52
C ARG A 383 -6.38 -25.03 1.15
N ASP A 384 -7.50 -24.98 0.43
CA ASP A 384 -7.58 -24.38 -0.92
C ASP A 384 -7.89 -22.87 -0.92
N GLU A 385 -8.57 -22.38 0.12
CA GLU A 385 -9.08 -21.01 0.16
C GLU A 385 -7.97 -19.95 0.06
N ASP A 386 -6.78 -20.26 0.54
CA ASP A 386 -5.70 -19.27 0.62
C ASP A 386 -4.93 -19.15 -0.70
N ALA A 387 -4.77 -20.25 -1.45
CA ALA A 387 -4.11 -20.24 -2.76
C ALA A 387 -4.91 -19.44 -3.80
N ARG A 388 -6.25 -19.55 -3.78
CA ARG A 388 -7.11 -18.75 -4.66
C ARG A 388 -6.99 -17.25 -4.35
N LYS A 389 -7.03 -16.87 -3.07
CA LYS A 389 -6.87 -15.48 -2.62
C LYS A 389 -5.50 -14.94 -3.00
N GLU A 390 -4.46 -15.76 -2.91
CA GLU A 390 -3.12 -15.42 -3.34
C GLU A 390 -3.04 -15.17 -4.85
N LEU A 391 -3.49 -16.12 -5.68
CA LEU A 391 -3.47 -15.95 -7.13
C LEU A 391 -4.21 -14.68 -7.56
N LEU A 392 -5.36 -14.40 -6.93
CA LEU A 392 -6.17 -13.22 -7.18
C LEU A 392 -5.41 -11.89 -7.02
N LYS A 393 -4.38 -11.81 -6.17
CA LYS A 393 -3.49 -10.65 -6.01
C LYS A 393 -2.78 -10.30 -7.30
N TYR A 394 -2.34 -11.31 -8.04
CA TYR A 394 -1.57 -11.14 -9.26
C TYR A 394 -2.46 -10.94 -10.49
N ILE A 395 -3.64 -11.54 -10.50
CA ILE A 395 -4.50 -11.50 -11.69
C ILE A 395 -5.58 -10.41 -11.65
N LEU A 396 -5.85 -9.79 -10.49
CA LEU A 396 -6.67 -8.57 -10.46
C LEU A 396 -6.01 -7.49 -11.32
N GLY A 397 -6.78 -6.85 -12.21
CA GLY A 397 -6.27 -5.95 -13.25
C GLY A 397 -6.35 -6.55 -14.66
N ILE A 398 -6.06 -7.85 -14.81
CA ILE A 398 -6.01 -8.55 -16.11
C ILE A 398 -7.17 -9.54 -16.32
N ARG A 399 -8.15 -9.55 -15.41
CA ARG A 399 -9.33 -10.41 -15.47
C ARG A 399 -10.35 -9.91 -16.49
N SER A 400 -11.03 -10.88 -17.10
CA SER A 400 -12.11 -10.70 -18.09
C SER A 400 -13.47 -11.20 -17.59
N ASP A 401 -13.53 -11.66 -16.35
CA ASP A 401 -14.72 -12.30 -15.77
C ASP A 401 -15.46 -11.44 -14.75
N LEU A 402 -15.05 -10.18 -14.57
CA LEU A 402 -15.74 -9.20 -13.74
C LEU A 402 -16.95 -8.63 -14.49
N LYS A 403 -18.15 -8.86 -13.97
CA LYS A 403 -19.42 -8.62 -14.69
C LYS A 403 -19.53 -7.21 -15.30
N PHE A 404 -19.11 -6.19 -14.58
CA PHE A 404 -19.40 -4.79 -14.93
C PHE A 404 -18.50 -4.22 -16.02
N ASP A 405 -17.28 -4.70 -16.16
CA ASP A 405 -16.28 -4.20 -17.12
C ASP A 405 -15.66 -5.30 -17.98
N LYS A 406 -16.31 -6.48 -17.98
CA LYS A 406 -16.07 -7.55 -18.92
C LYS A 406 -16.22 -6.99 -20.33
N SER A 407 -15.09 -6.90 -21.04
CA SER A 407 -14.89 -6.31 -22.38
C SER A 407 -14.43 -4.86 -22.45
N THR A 408 -14.52 -4.06 -21.38
CA THR A 408 -14.04 -2.67 -21.38
C THR A 408 -12.75 -2.47 -20.57
N ASN A 409 -12.41 -3.40 -19.68
CA ASN A 409 -11.08 -3.44 -19.06
C ASN A 409 -9.97 -3.58 -20.13
N PRO A 410 -8.98 -2.68 -20.18
CA PRO A 410 -7.92 -2.73 -21.20
C PRO A 410 -7.15 -4.05 -21.27
N LEU A 411 -6.97 -4.76 -20.15
CA LEU A 411 -6.12 -5.96 -20.07
C LEU A 411 -6.93 -7.25 -19.93
N ASN A 412 -8.16 -7.35 -20.44
CA ASN A 412 -9.03 -8.55 -20.44
C ASN A 412 -8.35 -9.85 -20.97
N ILE A 413 -7.44 -10.44 -20.20
CA ILE A 413 -6.48 -11.45 -20.63
C ILE A 413 -6.84 -12.84 -20.11
N VAL A 414 -7.31 -12.92 -18.87
CA VAL A 414 -7.60 -14.20 -18.20
C VAL A 414 -9.02 -14.26 -17.63
N LYS A 415 -9.53 -15.47 -17.47
CA LYS A 415 -10.79 -15.77 -16.77
C LYS A 415 -10.50 -16.69 -15.59
N LEU A 416 -11.00 -16.34 -14.41
CA LEU A 416 -10.86 -17.15 -13.20
C LEU A 416 -12.18 -17.86 -12.86
N ASP A 417 -12.24 -19.16 -13.11
CA ASP A 417 -13.34 -20.00 -12.64
C ASP A 417 -13.07 -20.54 -11.22
N LYS A 418 -13.99 -21.33 -10.63
CA LYS A 418 -13.85 -21.82 -9.26
C LYS A 418 -12.56 -22.60 -8.99
N LYS A 419 -12.09 -23.38 -9.98
CA LYS A 419 -10.98 -24.34 -9.83
C LYS A 419 -9.76 -24.07 -10.72
N SER A 420 -9.87 -23.13 -11.66
CA SER A 420 -8.81 -22.89 -12.65
C SER A 420 -8.84 -21.46 -13.17
N ILE A 421 -7.75 -21.09 -13.82
CA ILE A 421 -7.59 -19.88 -14.61
C ILE A 421 -7.31 -20.27 -16.06
N THR A 422 -7.89 -19.55 -17.00
CA THR A 422 -7.76 -19.78 -18.44
C THR A 422 -7.44 -18.48 -19.16
N VAL A 423 -6.60 -18.54 -20.18
CA VAL A 423 -6.29 -17.42 -21.08
C VAL A 423 -7.46 -17.21 -22.05
N VAL A 424 -7.90 -15.97 -22.21
CA VAL A 424 -8.93 -15.57 -23.17
C VAL A 424 -8.41 -14.64 -24.26
N ASN A 425 -7.30 -13.94 -24.03
CA ASN A 425 -6.61 -13.11 -25.02
C ASN A 425 -5.12 -13.43 -25.03
N LYS A 426 -4.71 -14.30 -25.97
CA LYS A 426 -3.34 -14.80 -26.06
C LYS A 426 -2.36 -13.72 -26.56
N ASP A 427 -2.79 -12.86 -27.48
CA ASP A 427 -1.93 -11.83 -28.06
C ASP A 427 -1.58 -10.76 -27.02
N ALA A 428 -2.56 -10.32 -26.23
CA ALA A 428 -2.32 -9.40 -25.13
C ALA A 428 -1.47 -10.02 -24.02
N LEU A 429 -1.65 -11.33 -23.74
CA LEU A 429 -0.79 -12.04 -22.79
C LEU A 429 0.66 -12.14 -23.28
N ASP A 430 0.86 -12.47 -24.57
CA ASP A 430 2.18 -12.58 -25.18
C ASP A 430 2.92 -11.24 -25.12
N LEU A 431 2.27 -10.14 -25.52
CA LEU A 431 2.82 -8.80 -25.40
C LEU A 431 3.19 -8.46 -23.95
N LEU A 432 2.24 -8.67 -23.03
CA LEU A 432 2.43 -8.33 -21.61
C LEU A 432 3.58 -9.15 -21.01
N TYR A 433 3.66 -10.45 -21.28
CA TYR A 433 4.74 -11.32 -20.80
C TYR A 433 6.10 -10.90 -21.35
N LYS A 434 6.22 -10.62 -22.66
CA LYS A 434 7.48 -10.19 -23.31
C LYS A 434 8.04 -8.91 -22.70
N VAL A 435 7.19 -7.92 -22.45
CA VAL A 435 7.62 -6.67 -21.81
C VAL A 435 7.93 -6.94 -20.34
N TYR A 436 7.03 -7.60 -19.61
CA TYR A 436 7.14 -7.70 -18.15
C TYR A 436 8.30 -8.59 -17.71
N SER A 437 8.68 -9.63 -18.48
CA SER A 437 9.87 -10.44 -18.22
C SER A 437 11.15 -9.60 -18.29
N LYS A 438 11.28 -8.72 -19.29
CA LYS A 438 12.42 -7.81 -19.44
C LYS A 438 12.46 -6.73 -18.36
N LEU A 439 11.30 -6.17 -18.01
CA LEU A 439 11.19 -5.27 -16.85
C LEU A 439 11.55 -5.98 -15.54
N ASN A 440 11.27 -7.27 -15.43
CA ASN A 440 11.67 -8.08 -14.29
C ASN A 440 13.20 -8.31 -14.26
N ASN A 441 13.86 -8.48 -15.40
CA ASN A 441 15.33 -8.52 -15.50
C ASN A 441 15.94 -7.21 -14.98
N TYR A 442 15.44 -6.06 -15.44
CA TYR A 442 15.83 -4.75 -14.92
C TYR A 442 15.63 -4.62 -13.41
N LYS A 443 14.45 -5.00 -12.90
CA LYS A 443 14.11 -4.95 -11.48
C LYS A 443 15.12 -5.73 -10.64
N ILE A 444 15.46 -6.96 -11.07
CA ILE A 444 16.43 -7.79 -10.38
C ILE A 444 17.80 -7.13 -10.40
N GLN A 445 18.30 -6.66 -11.55
CA GLN A 445 19.59 -5.97 -11.64
C GLN A 445 19.69 -4.72 -10.75
N LYS A 446 18.61 -3.93 -10.68
CA LYS A 446 18.59 -2.68 -9.92
C LYS A 446 18.47 -2.86 -8.41
N TYR A 447 17.75 -3.89 -7.97
CA TYR A 447 17.35 -4.06 -6.57
C TYR A 447 17.84 -5.37 -5.95
N GLU A 448 18.79 -6.05 -6.60
CA GLU A 448 19.33 -7.36 -6.19
C GLU A 448 19.67 -7.43 -4.70
N SER A 449 20.42 -6.45 -4.20
CA SER A 449 20.85 -6.44 -2.79
C SER A 449 19.67 -6.45 -1.83
N ILE A 450 18.57 -5.73 -2.14
CA ILE A 450 17.37 -5.68 -1.31
C ILE A 450 16.71 -7.06 -1.26
N PHE A 451 16.67 -7.77 -2.39
CA PHE A 451 16.07 -9.11 -2.48
C PHE A 451 16.91 -10.15 -1.75
N ILE A 452 18.23 -10.11 -1.92
CA ILE A 452 19.18 -10.99 -1.19
C ILE A 452 19.08 -10.76 0.32
N ASP A 453 19.09 -9.50 0.77
CA ASP A 453 18.98 -9.18 2.20
C ASP A 453 17.64 -9.65 2.77
N SER A 454 16.55 -9.48 2.01
CA SER A 454 15.21 -9.94 2.39
C SER A 454 15.12 -11.46 2.50
N GLU A 455 15.66 -12.19 1.52
CA GLU A 455 15.68 -13.65 1.53
C GLU A 455 16.53 -14.21 2.66
N ASN A 456 17.68 -13.59 2.95
CA ASN A 456 18.56 -14.00 4.05
C ASN A 456 17.89 -13.82 5.42
N ASP A 457 17.22 -12.68 5.65
CA ASP A 457 16.44 -12.45 6.86
C ASP A 457 15.28 -13.44 6.99
N LEU A 458 14.51 -13.67 5.91
CA LEU A 458 13.45 -14.67 5.84
C LEU A 458 13.98 -16.07 6.18
N LYS A 459 15.10 -16.49 5.58
CA LYS A 459 15.75 -17.79 5.82
C LYS A 459 16.16 -17.93 7.29
N SER A 460 16.67 -16.87 7.91
CA SER A 460 17.02 -16.86 9.33
C SER A 460 15.79 -17.04 10.21
N ARG A 461 14.74 -16.25 9.99
CA ARG A 461 13.48 -16.36 10.75
C ARG A 461 12.77 -17.68 10.52
N TYR A 462 12.90 -18.25 9.32
CA TYR A 462 12.36 -19.57 8.99
C TYR A 462 13.05 -20.67 9.80
N ARG A 463 14.39 -20.61 9.94
CA ARG A 463 15.16 -21.50 10.82
C ARG A 463 14.70 -21.38 12.28
N ASP A 464 14.52 -20.16 12.77
CA ASP A 464 14.05 -19.91 14.14
C ASP A 464 12.65 -20.48 14.37
N ALA A 465 11.73 -20.27 13.43
CA ALA A 465 10.36 -20.77 13.49
C ALA A 465 10.27 -22.30 13.56
N ILE A 466 11.17 -23.02 12.88
CA ILE A 466 11.29 -24.49 13.00
C ILE A 466 11.69 -24.92 14.40
N ASN A 467 12.58 -24.16 15.03
CA ASN A 467 13.01 -24.36 16.41
C ASN A 467 11.99 -23.84 17.44
N GLY A 468 10.80 -23.39 16.99
CA GLY A 468 9.75 -22.85 17.86
C GLY A 468 10.04 -21.44 18.39
N ILE A 469 11.02 -20.75 17.82
CA ILE A 469 11.40 -19.38 18.17
C ILE A 469 10.71 -18.42 17.20
N ASN A 470 10.01 -17.42 17.74
CA ASN A 470 9.43 -16.35 16.94
C ASN A 470 10.40 -15.15 16.90
N THR A 471 10.99 -14.90 15.74
CA THR A 471 11.96 -13.83 15.53
C THR A 471 11.35 -12.72 14.67
N ALA A 472 11.42 -11.48 15.15
CA ALA A 472 10.97 -10.32 14.39
C ALA A 472 11.84 -10.06 13.17
N VAL A 473 11.27 -9.44 12.12
CA VAL A 473 12.02 -9.00 10.94
C VAL A 473 13.13 -8.02 11.36
N ASN A 474 14.31 -8.13 10.74
CA ASN A 474 15.36 -7.14 10.93
C ASN A 474 14.87 -5.74 10.51
N GLU A 475 14.98 -4.75 11.40
CA GLU A 475 14.45 -3.39 11.19
C GLU A 475 15.00 -2.73 9.93
N ARG A 476 16.30 -2.96 9.62
CA ARG A 476 16.92 -2.42 8.41
C ARG A 476 16.37 -3.11 7.17
N VAL A 477 16.31 -4.44 7.16
CA VAL A 477 15.75 -5.19 6.02
C VAL A 477 14.30 -4.76 5.78
N LYS A 478 13.50 -4.60 6.85
CA LYS A 478 12.13 -4.09 6.78
C LYS A 478 12.06 -2.71 6.13
N ILE A 479 12.79 -1.70 6.62
CA ILE A 479 12.63 -0.34 6.09
C ILE A 479 13.16 -0.21 4.66
N TYR A 480 14.24 -0.91 4.29
CA TYR A 480 14.72 -0.90 2.91
C TYR A 480 13.75 -1.60 1.95
N TRP A 481 13.10 -2.68 2.41
CA TRP A 481 11.98 -3.29 1.69
C TRP A 481 10.81 -2.32 1.53
N ASP A 482 10.41 -1.63 2.60
CA ASP A 482 9.30 -0.69 2.58
C ASP A 482 9.59 0.49 1.65
N LEU A 483 10.80 1.06 1.68
CA LEU A 483 11.25 2.12 0.77
C LEU A 483 11.29 1.65 -0.69
N TYR A 484 11.75 0.43 -0.94
CA TYR A 484 11.64 -0.20 -2.26
C TYR A 484 10.17 -0.32 -2.69
N ASN A 485 9.29 -0.81 -1.81
CA ASN A 485 7.89 -1.06 -2.11
C ASN A 485 7.14 0.22 -2.47
N ILE A 486 7.34 1.31 -1.71
CA ILE A 486 6.69 2.60 -1.96
C ILE A 486 7.32 3.41 -3.10
N ARG A 487 8.44 2.95 -3.66
CA ARG A 487 9.11 3.64 -4.78
C ARG A 487 8.31 3.51 -6.06
N VAL A 488 8.14 4.63 -6.75
CA VAL A 488 7.58 4.64 -8.11
C VAL A 488 8.72 4.56 -9.10
N ASP A 489 8.93 3.40 -9.70
CA ASP A 489 9.99 3.20 -10.68
C ASP A 489 9.53 3.72 -12.04
N LYS A 490 10.19 4.78 -12.51
CA LYS A 490 9.83 5.49 -13.73
C LYS A 490 9.93 4.60 -14.97
N PHE A 491 11.00 3.81 -15.10
CA PHE A 491 11.19 2.93 -16.25
C PHE A 491 10.10 1.85 -16.29
N ILE A 492 9.82 1.22 -15.16
CA ILE A 492 8.77 0.20 -15.07
C ILE A 492 7.39 0.81 -15.38
N LEU A 493 7.05 1.95 -14.76
CA LEU A 493 5.71 2.54 -14.89
C LEU A 493 5.43 3.03 -16.32
N VAL A 494 6.37 3.72 -16.99
CA VAL A 494 6.14 4.17 -18.39
C VAL A 494 6.05 2.97 -19.33
N SER A 495 6.89 1.94 -19.15
CA SER A 495 6.83 0.71 -19.95
C SER A 495 5.49 -0.01 -19.80
N ILE A 496 4.93 -0.05 -18.60
CA ILE A 496 3.58 -0.58 -18.35
C ILE A 496 2.51 0.28 -19.03
N MET A 497 2.60 1.61 -18.95
CA MET A 497 1.69 2.51 -19.64
C MET A 497 1.74 2.32 -21.16
N ALA A 498 2.94 2.11 -21.72
CA ALA A 498 3.15 1.81 -23.13
C ALA A 498 2.53 0.47 -23.53
N THR A 499 2.68 -0.55 -22.68
CA THR A 499 2.06 -1.87 -22.87
C THR A 499 0.55 -1.78 -22.89
N ILE A 500 -0.06 -1.12 -21.89
CA ILE A 500 -1.51 -0.92 -21.83
C ILE A 500 -1.98 -0.12 -23.05
N ALA A 501 -1.28 0.95 -23.43
CA ALA A 501 -1.62 1.76 -24.59
C ALA A 501 -1.52 0.99 -25.91
N ALA A 502 -0.55 0.07 -26.04
CA ALA A 502 -0.43 -0.83 -27.19
C ALA A 502 -1.60 -1.80 -27.26
N VAL A 503 -1.97 -2.46 -26.15
CA VAL A 503 -3.16 -3.33 -26.07
C VAL A 503 -4.43 -2.56 -26.45
N MET A 504 -4.63 -1.37 -25.89
CA MET A 504 -5.78 -0.50 -26.23
C MET A 504 -5.77 0.01 -27.69
N SER A 505 -4.68 -0.22 -28.41
CA SER A 505 -4.48 0.20 -29.80
C SER A 505 -4.41 -0.98 -30.77
N ASP A 506 -4.70 -2.20 -30.29
CA ASP A 506 -4.59 -3.46 -31.02
C ASP A 506 -3.18 -3.70 -31.61
N ILE A 507 -2.15 -3.30 -30.84
CA ILE A 507 -0.74 -3.50 -31.17
C ILE A 507 -0.20 -4.61 -30.28
N ASN A 508 0.31 -5.68 -30.88
CA ASN A 508 0.71 -6.90 -30.18
C ASN A 508 2.23 -7.08 -30.04
N ASP A 509 3.03 -6.15 -30.57
CA ASP A 509 4.50 -6.17 -30.46
C ASP A 509 5.02 -4.74 -30.24
N ILE A 510 5.80 -4.53 -29.17
CA ILE A 510 6.45 -3.24 -28.85
C ILE A 510 7.90 -3.18 -29.35
N GLU A 511 8.55 -4.32 -29.62
CA GLU A 511 9.97 -4.37 -29.96
C GLU A 511 10.24 -4.03 -31.43
N ASN A 512 9.25 -4.25 -32.30
CA ASN A 512 9.37 -4.03 -33.74
C ASN A 512 8.24 -3.12 -34.25
N LEU A 513 8.15 -1.94 -33.67
CA LEU A 513 7.14 -0.95 -34.03
C LEU A 513 7.55 -0.12 -35.25
N SER A 514 6.58 0.11 -36.15
CA SER A 514 6.69 1.17 -37.15
C SER A 514 6.59 2.55 -36.49
N GLN A 515 7.08 3.60 -37.15
CA GLN A 515 6.98 4.96 -36.63
C GLN A 515 5.52 5.40 -36.40
N SER A 516 4.59 4.97 -37.26
CA SER A 516 3.16 5.28 -37.08
C SER A 516 2.56 4.57 -35.85
N SER A 517 3.00 3.34 -35.56
CA SER A 517 2.60 2.62 -34.35
C SER A 517 3.15 3.29 -33.09
N ILE A 518 4.41 3.75 -33.10
CA ILE A 518 5.00 4.51 -31.99
C ILE A 518 4.19 5.79 -31.74
N ASP A 519 3.86 6.52 -32.81
CA ASP A 519 3.08 7.75 -32.71
C ASP A 519 1.67 7.49 -32.13
N LYS A 520 1.00 6.41 -32.56
CA LYS A 520 -0.30 5.98 -32.02
C LYS A 520 -0.21 5.68 -30.52
N ILE A 521 0.79 4.92 -30.08
CA ILE A 521 1.04 4.60 -28.67
C ILE A 521 1.30 5.88 -27.87
N CYS A 522 2.21 6.74 -28.32
CA CYS A 522 2.55 7.98 -27.63
C CYS A 522 1.33 8.91 -27.48
N GLN A 523 0.50 9.03 -28.52
CA GLN A 523 -0.73 9.80 -28.46
C GLN A 523 -1.74 9.22 -27.46
N LYS A 524 -1.90 7.89 -27.46
CA LYS A 524 -2.77 7.19 -26.50
C LYS A 524 -2.26 7.40 -25.07
N ILE A 525 -0.95 7.30 -24.84
CA ILE A 525 -0.33 7.55 -23.54
C ILE A 525 -0.61 8.98 -23.08
N PHE A 526 -0.33 9.97 -23.93
CA PHE A 526 -0.48 11.39 -23.62
C PHE A 526 -1.91 11.78 -23.27
N ASN A 527 -2.90 11.15 -23.91
CA ASN A 527 -4.30 11.41 -23.67
C ASN A 527 -4.84 10.70 -22.42
N THR A 528 -4.34 9.50 -22.12
CA THR A 528 -4.92 8.60 -21.12
C THR A 528 -4.28 8.78 -19.74
N PHE A 529 -2.96 9.01 -19.66
CA PHE A 529 -2.20 8.97 -18.39
C PHE A 529 -1.69 10.34 -17.94
N LYS A 530 -2.47 11.40 -18.15
CA LYS A 530 -2.07 12.80 -17.97
C LYS A 530 -1.46 13.12 -16.59
N LYS A 531 -2.02 12.60 -15.49
CA LYS A 531 -1.55 12.84 -14.12
C LYS A 531 -0.21 12.14 -13.89
N LEU A 532 -0.07 10.89 -14.33
CA LEU A 532 1.19 10.15 -14.23
C LEU A 532 2.30 10.81 -15.06
N LEU A 533 2.00 11.25 -16.28
CA LEU A 533 2.98 11.96 -17.10
C LEU A 533 3.45 13.25 -16.46
N ARG A 534 2.49 14.05 -15.94
CA ARG A 534 2.80 15.28 -15.21
C ARG A 534 3.67 15.02 -13.98
N TYR A 535 3.41 13.93 -13.26
CA TYR A 535 4.20 13.46 -12.13
C TYR A 535 5.66 13.20 -12.53
N MET A 536 5.86 12.52 -13.65
CA MET A 536 7.18 12.06 -14.11
C MET A 536 7.97 13.14 -14.89
N GLY A 537 7.50 14.38 -14.85
CA GLY A 537 8.12 15.53 -15.53
C GLY A 537 7.77 15.66 -17.01
N PHE A 538 6.95 14.77 -17.57
CA PHE A 538 6.60 14.81 -19.00
C PHE A 538 5.45 15.78 -19.26
N ARG A 539 5.77 16.88 -19.94
CA ARG A 539 4.82 17.97 -20.24
C ARG A 539 4.45 18.10 -21.72
N SER A 540 5.15 17.41 -22.62
CA SER A 540 4.91 17.49 -24.06
C SER A 540 4.91 16.10 -24.71
N LEU A 541 4.18 15.95 -25.81
CA LEU A 541 4.19 14.72 -26.60
C LEU A 541 5.61 14.38 -27.09
N THR A 542 6.42 15.39 -27.43
CA THR A 542 7.81 15.21 -27.85
C THR A 542 8.66 14.55 -26.76
N SER A 543 8.51 14.97 -25.49
CA SER A 543 9.23 14.33 -24.38
C SER A 543 8.81 12.87 -24.19
N ILE A 544 7.53 12.55 -24.43
CA ILE A 544 7.03 11.18 -24.39
C ILE A 544 7.60 10.35 -25.53
N LYS A 545 7.59 10.87 -26.77
CA LYS A 545 8.16 10.16 -27.92
C LYS A 545 9.62 9.81 -27.67
N LYS A 546 10.41 10.74 -27.13
CA LYS A 546 11.82 10.49 -26.76
C LYS A 546 11.94 9.37 -25.72
N GLU A 547 11.17 9.44 -24.64
CA GLU A 547 11.20 8.42 -23.58
C GLU A 547 10.78 7.04 -24.11
N ILE A 548 9.70 6.98 -24.90
CA ILE A 548 9.20 5.72 -25.47
C ILE A 548 10.21 5.11 -26.44
N SER A 549 10.90 5.91 -27.25
CA SER A 549 11.98 5.41 -28.09
C SER A 549 13.13 4.81 -27.27
N ASN A 550 13.53 5.46 -26.18
CA ASN A 550 14.56 4.93 -25.26
C ASN A 550 14.10 3.61 -24.61
N ILE A 551 12.85 3.54 -24.16
CA ILE A 551 12.27 2.34 -23.57
C ILE A 551 12.25 1.19 -24.57
N ILE A 552 11.78 1.43 -25.80
CA ILE A 552 11.77 0.41 -26.85
C ILE A 552 13.18 -0.10 -27.12
N TYR A 553 14.16 0.80 -27.20
CA TYR A 553 15.56 0.43 -27.38
C TYR A 553 16.07 -0.44 -26.21
N SER A 554 15.84 -0.03 -24.97
CA SER A 554 16.29 -0.77 -23.78
C SER A 554 15.61 -2.14 -23.66
N ILE A 555 14.31 -2.24 -23.94
CA ILE A 555 13.59 -3.53 -23.94
C ILE A 555 14.10 -4.41 -25.08
N LYS A 556 14.24 -3.89 -26.29
CA LYS A 556 14.66 -4.69 -27.45
C LYS A 556 16.06 -5.29 -27.27
N ASN A 557 16.99 -4.50 -26.73
CA ASN A 557 18.39 -4.90 -26.59
C ASN A 557 18.74 -5.44 -25.19
N GLU A 558 17.78 -5.43 -24.26
CA GLU A 558 17.99 -5.75 -22.84
C GLU A 558 19.14 -4.95 -22.19
N ASP A 559 19.34 -3.72 -22.68
CA ASP A 559 20.33 -2.78 -22.16
C ASP A 559 19.62 -1.71 -21.32
N TYR A 560 19.79 -1.82 -20.00
CA TYR A 560 19.15 -0.93 -19.03
C TYR A 560 20.10 0.12 -18.45
N SER A 561 21.30 0.30 -19.02
CA SER A 561 22.35 1.15 -18.44
C SER A 561 21.86 2.56 -18.11
N VAL A 562 21.12 3.18 -19.03
CA VAL A 562 20.50 4.51 -18.88
C VAL A 562 19.60 4.61 -17.63
N TYR A 563 18.98 3.51 -17.22
CA TYR A 563 18.05 3.44 -16.10
C TYR A 563 18.67 2.86 -14.81
N LEU A 564 19.92 2.41 -14.87
CA LEU A 564 20.70 1.88 -13.75
C LEU A 564 21.72 2.89 -13.20
N GLU A 565 22.14 3.86 -14.01
CA GLU A 565 23.10 4.90 -13.61
C GLU A 565 22.64 5.66 -12.35
N LYS A 566 23.52 5.69 -11.35
CA LYS A 566 23.36 6.53 -10.17
C LYS A 566 23.83 7.94 -10.54
N GLU A 567 22.93 8.92 -10.56
CA GLU A 567 23.33 10.32 -10.61
C GLU A 567 24.31 10.61 -9.45
N ALA A 568 25.53 11.02 -9.80
CA ALA A 568 26.49 11.55 -8.85
C ALA A 568 26.03 12.95 -8.41
N ASP A 569 25.84 13.14 -7.11
CA ASP A 569 25.57 14.47 -6.54
C ASP A 569 26.89 15.25 -6.50
N TYR A 570 27.13 16.11 -7.49
CA TYR A 570 28.17 17.15 -7.43
C TYR A 570 27.57 18.45 -7.96
N ASP A 571 27.28 19.38 -7.07
CA ASP A 571 27.07 20.79 -7.41
C ASP A 571 28.05 21.63 -6.59
N GLU A 572 28.78 22.52 -7.26
CA GLU A 572 29.53 23.60 -6.60
C GLU A 572 28.58 24.72 -6.19
N GLU A 573 28.53 25.04 -4.88
CA GLU A 573 27.68 26.08 -4.32
C GLU A 573 28.38 27.45 -4.29
N SER A 574 27.80 28.47 -4.92
CA SER A 574 28.33 29.84 -4.99
C SER A 574 27.49 30.85 -4.20
N VAL A 575 28.12 31.57 -3.27
CA VAL A 575 27.51 32.56 -2.34
C VAL A 575 27.43 33.97 -2.97
N ALA A 576 28.11 34.21 -4.09
CA ALA A 576 28.25 35.54 -4.71
C ALA A 576 26.92 36.27 -4.97
N LYS A 577 25.79 35.55 -5.07
CA LYS A 577 24.48 36.09 -5.41
C LYS A 577 23.74 36.83 -4.27
N TYR A 578 24.06 36.56 -3.00
CA TYR A 578 23.25 37.01 -1.85
C TYR A 578 23.99 37.89 -0.84
N ARG A 579 25.19 38.39 -1.18
CA ARG A 579 26.09 39.10 -0.26
C ARG A 579 25.54 40.41 0.33
N THR A 580 24.50 41.01 -0.27
CA THR A 580 23.94 42.31 0.13
C THR A 580 22.62 42.20 0.92
N GLU A 581 22.11 40.99 1.14
CA GLU A 581 20.82 40.78 1.81
C GLU A 581 20.98 40.68 3.33
N SER A 582 19.96 41.11 4.08
CA SER A 582 19.95 41.00 5.54
C SER A 582 19.62 39.57 5.99
N ALA A 583 20.04 39.19 7.21
CA ALA A 583 19.73 37.88 7.76
C ALA A 583 18.21 37.61 7.86
N SER A 584 17.41 38.63 8.16
CA SER A 584 15.93 38.50 8.23
C SER A 584 15.31 38.25 6.87
N ASP A 585 15.82 38.89 5.81
CA ASP A 585 15.30 38.71 4.44
C ASP A 585 15.63 37.31 3.92
N LEU A 586 16.88 36.88 4.14
CA LEU A 586 17.32 35.53 3.79
C LEU A 586 16.50 34.48 4.52
N LYS A 587 16.27 34.66 5.83
CA LYS A 587 15.46 33.74 6.63
C LYS A 587 14.02 33.63 6.11
N SER A 588 13.39 34.76 5.80
CA SER A 588 12.04 34.80 5.25
C SER A 588 11.95 34.04 3.91
N ARG A 589 12.93 34.23 3.02
CA ARG A 589 13.00 33.52 1.73
C ARG A 589 13.27 32.03 1.88
N ILE A 590 14.12 31.64 2.84
CA ILE A 590 14.36 30.23 3.19
C ILE A 590 13.03 29.58 3.62
N GLU A 591 12.27 30.25 4.49
CA GLU A 591 10.97 29.76 4.95
C GLU A 591 9.94 29.70 3.82
N GLU A 592 9.88 30.69 2.93
CA GLU A 592 8.99 30.69 1.76
C GLU A 592 9.29 29.54 0.80
N ILE A 593 10.56 29.32 0.45
CA ILE A 593 10.97 28.19 -0.39
C ILE A 593 10.65 26.87 0.30
N SER A 594 10.89 26.79 1.60
CA SER A 594 10.63 25.59 2.39
C SER A 594 9.14 25.30 2.57
N LYS A 595 8.26 26.30 2.58
CA LYS A 595 6.78 26.12 2.50
C LYS A 595 6.34 25.46 1.19
N LEU A 596 7.14 25.58 0.13
CA LEU A 596 6.91 24.89 -1.15
C LEU A 596 7.52 23.49 -1.17
N ALA A 597 8.25 23.10 -0.12
CA ALA A 597 8.70 21.72 0.02
C ALA A 597 7.47 20.82 0.06
N VAL A 598 7.56 19.73 -0.67
CA VAL A 598 6.52 18.72 -0.69
C VAL A 598 7.16 17.39 -0.41
N VAL A 599 6.55 16.62 0.48
CA VAL A 599 6.74 15.17 0.51
C VAL A 599 5.60 14.61 -0.30
N SER A 600 5.69 14.86 -1.60
CA SER A 600 4.66 14.51 -2.55
C SER A 600 5.33 14.07 -3.85
N PRO A 601 4.76 13.07 -4.55
CA PRO A 601 5.30 12.62 -5.81
C PRO A 601 5.30 13.76 -6.85
N ILE A 602 4.41 14.75 -6.79
CA ILE A 602 4.08 15.69 -7.89
C ILE A 602 5.29 16.45 -8.51
N LYS A 603 6.46 16.48 -7.86
CA LYS A 603 7.71 17.04 -8.40
C LYS A 603 8.84 16.03 -8.20
N GLU A 604 9.60 15.73 -9.26
CA GLU A 604 10.87 15.00 -9.16
C GLU A 604 11.73 15.74 -8.12
N ILE A 605 12.00 15.10 -6.98
CA ILE A 605 12.62 15.78 -5.84
C ILE A 605 14.11 15.89 -6.11
N SER A 606 14.50 16.95 -6.81
CA SER A 606 15.88 17.39 -6.93
C SER A 606 16.24 18.29 -5.76
N ARG A 607 17.48 18.21 -5.28
CA ARG A 607 18.00 19.17 -4.29
C ARG A 607 17.81 20.59 -4.83
N ASN A 608 17.23 21.47 -4.02
CA ASN A 608 17.05 22.87 -4.38
C ASN A 608 18.33 23.64 -4.06
N SER A 609 19.23 23.76 -5.03
CA SER A 609 20.47 24.52 -4.89
C SER A 609 20.24 25.98 -4.47
N ASN A 610 19.08 26.56 -4.77
CA ASN A 610 18.73 27.89 -4.27
C ASN A 610 18.53 27.90 -2.74
N LEU A 611 17.91 26.85 -2.18
CA LEU A 611 17.72 26.72 -0.74
C LEU A 611 19.07 26.57 -0.02
N THR A 612 19.95 25.70 -0.52
CA THR A 612 21.28 25.49 0.09
C THR A 612 22.15 26.75 -0.01
N ASN A 613 22.13 27.45 -1.15
CA ASN A 613 22.84 28.73 -1.28
C ASN A 613 22.30 29.80 -0.31
N LEU A 614 20.97 29.92 -0.15
CA LEU A 614 20.38 30.86 0.82
C LEU A 614 20.76 30.51 2.26
N LEU A 615 20.75 29.21 2.61
CA LEU A 615 21.17 28.74 3.93
C LEU A 615 22.64 29.05 4.19
N LYS A 616 23.52 28.80 3.21
CA LYS A 616 24.94 29.13 3.29
C LYS A 616 25.15 30.62 3.55
N SER A 617 24.48 31.48 2.78
CA SER A 617 24.53 32.94 2.98
C SER A 617 24.01 33.36 4.36
N TYR A 618 22.88 32.81 4.79
CA TYR A 618 22.31 33.08 6.12
C TYR A 618 23.28 32.67 7.24
N TYR A 619 23.87 31.48 7.15
CA TYR A 619 24.84 30.99 8.13
C TYR A 619 26.13 31.81 8.15
N MET A 620 26.60 32.28 6.99
CA MET A 620 27.77 33.16 6.93
C MET A 620 27.53 34.48 7.68
N ILE A 621 26.34 35.07 7.57
CA ILE A 621 26.02 36.33 8.27
C ILE A 621 25.87 36.10 9.78
N CYS A 622 25.25 34.99 10.18
CA CYS A 622 24.89 34.76 11.58
C CYS A 622 26.00 34.10 12.40
N PHE A 623 26.85 33.27 11.79
CA PHE A 623 27.70 32.31 12.52
C PHE A 623 29.13 32.19 12.02
N ALA A 624 29.54 32.91 10.97
CA ALA A 624 30.91 32.80 10.49
C ALA A 624 31.92 33.38 11.48
N GLU A 625 33.03 32.66 11.66
CA GLU A 625 34.23 33.11 12.38
C GLU A 625 35.37 33.12 11.35
N ASP A 626 36.08 34.24 11.21
CA ASP A 626 37.16 34.41 10.21
C ASP A 626 36.77 34.03 8.76
N ASN A 627 35.53 34.37 8.36
CA ASN A 627 34.89 33.99 7.08
C ASN A 627 34.70 32.48 6.86
N MET A 628 34.95 31.66 7.87
CA MET A 628 34.76 30.21 7.84
C MET A 628 33.47 29.81 8.56
N LEU A 629 32.87 28.71 8.12
CA LEU A 629 31.79 28.04 8.84
C LEU A 629 32.36 26.83 9.58
N LYS A 630 31.69 26.42 10.65
CA LYS A 630 31.96 25.18 11.39
C LYS A 630 31.03 24.08 10.89
N CYS A 631 31.56 22.87 10.80
CA CYS A 631 30.78 21.68 10.48
C CYS A 631 29.80 21.36 11.63
N GLU A 632 28.50 21.25 11.34
CA GLU A 632 27.46 20.91 12.33
C GLU A 632 27.62 19.50 12.92
N CYS A 633 28.56 18.68 12.43
CA CYS A 633 28.84 17.35 12.97
C CYS A 633 30.12 17.27 13.81
N CYS A 634 31.25 17.84 13.37
CA CYS A 634 32.51 17.72 14.11
C CYS A 634 32.95 19.02 14.81
N GLY A 635 32.22 20.12 14.62
CA GLY A 635 32.54 21.44 15.16
C GLY A 635 33.80 22.09 14.56
N GLN A 636 34.50 21.42 13.64
CA GLN A 636 35.70 21.94 13.02
C GLN A 636 35.37 22.96 11.93
N GLU A 637 36.21 23.98 11.80
CA GLU A 637 36.13 24.97 10.73
C GLU A 637 36.35 24.35 9.35
N THR A 638 35.64 24.88 8.37
CA THR A 638 35.78 24.52 6.95
C THR A 638 36.86 25.34 6.26
N PHE A 639 37.40 24.84 5.16
CA PHE A 639 38.36 25.59 4.35
C PHE A 639 37.67 26.62 3.44
N ILE A 640 38.44 27.61 3.01
CA ILE A 640 38.02 28.64 2.06
C ILE A 640 38.34 28.20 0.62
N THR A 641 37.35 28.31 -0.26
CA THR A 641 37.48 28.07 -1.70
C THR A 641 38.25 29.19 -2.39
N GLN A 642 38.67 28.98 -3.65
CA GLN A 642 39.28 30.03 -4.47
C GLN A 642 38.37 31.27 -4.63
N ALA A 643 37.05 31.10 -4.53
CA ALA A 643 36.08 32.19 -4.57
C ALA A 643 36.04 33.03 -3.27
N GLY A 644 36.83 32.67 -2.25
CA GLY A 644 36.86 33.35 -0.95
C GLY A 644 35.68 32.98 -0.05
N GLU A 645 35.04 31.83 -0.28
CA GLU A 645 33.84 31.38 0.42
C GLU A 645 34.10 30.06 1.16
N PRO A 646 33.49 29.82 2.33
CA PRO A 646 33.63 28.56 3.05
C PRO A 646 33.05 27.40 2.23
N TYR A 647 33.73 26.25 2.25
CA TYR A 647 33.25 25.03 1.61
C TYR A 647 32.49 24.15 2.60
N VAL A 648 31.18 24.03 2.42
CA VAL A 648 30.27 23.15 3.17
C VAL A 648 29.43 22.32 2.20
N GLU A 649 29.01 21.13 2.61
CA GLU A 649 28.07 20.27 1.89
C GLU A 649 26.81 20.11 2.73
N PHE A 650 25.65 20.50 2.19
CA PHE A 650 24.38 20.31 2.88
C PHE A 650 23.89 18.85 2.79
N HIS A 651 23.67 18.24 3.95
CA HIS A 651 23.21 16.88 4.12
C HIS A 651 21.76 16.83 4.64
N HIS A 652 20.91 16.01 4.03
CA HIS A 652 19.55 15.76 4.52
C HIS A 652 19.54 14.70 5.62
N LEU A 653 18.98 15.02 6.80
CA LEU A 653 18.80 14.04 7.90
C LEU A 653 17.95 12.85 7.46
N ILE A 654 16.81 13.11 6.84
CA ILE A 654 16.01 12.13 6.10
C ILE A 654 16.45 12.24 4.63
N PRO A 655 17.12 11.23 4.05
CA PRO A 655 17.69 11.33 2.72
C PRO A 655 16.65 11.51 1.62
N LEU A 656 16.91 12.42 0.69
CA LEU A 656 16.02 12.79 -0.41
C LEU A 656 15.71 11.60 -1.34
N LYS A 657 16.75 10.99 -1.93
CA LYS A 657 16.61 9.96 -2.98
C LYS A 657 16.27 8.57 -2.44
N ILE A 658 16.56 8.30 -1.17
CA ILE A 658 16.37 6.98 -0.54
C ILE A 658 15.03 6.93 0.18
N ALA A 659 14.76 7.92 1.03
CA ALA A 659 13.64 7.91 1.96
C ALA A 659 12.57 8.95 1.62
N TYR A 660 12.64 9.66 0.48
CA TYR A 660 11.73 10.74 0.11
C TYR A 660 11.67 11.88 1.14
N GLY A 661 12.79 12.15 1.82
CA GLY A 661 12.86 13.22 2.81
C GLY A 661 12.50 14.59 2.23
N PRO A 662 11.88 15.49 3.00
CA PRO A 662 11.54 16.82 2.51
C PRO A 662 12.80 17.62 2.21
N ASP A 663 12.83 18.30 1.06
CA ASP A 663 13.85 19.30 0.77
C ASP A 663 13.50 20.62 1.49
N HIS A 664 13.76 20.64 2.80
CA HIS A 664 13.31 21.65 3.74
C HIS A 664 14.45 21.99 4.70
N TYR A 665 14.61 23.26 5.08
CA TYR A 665 15.75 23.70 5.90
C TYR A 665 15.88 22.94 7.24
N LEU A 666 14.76 22.55 7.87
CA LEU A 666 14.77 21.73 9.09
C LEU A 666 15.35 20.33 8.90
N ASN A 667 15.36 19.82 7.67
CA ASN A 667 15.94 18.53 7.31
C ASN A 667 17.40 18.66 6.84
N LEU A 668 17.98 19.86 6.77
CA LEU A 668 19.32 20.12 6.24
C LEU A 668 20.34 20.46 7.33
N PHE A 669 21.57 20.02 7.11
CA PHE A 669 22.74 20.31 7.95
C PHE A 669 23.99 20.58 7.10
N ALA A 670 24.75 21.63 7.42
CA ALA A 670 26.00 22.01 6.79
C ALA A 670 27.18 21.20 7.36
N LEU A 671 27.76 20.33 6.53
CA LEU A 671 28.83 19.43 6.92
C LEU A 671 30.13 19.70 6.15
N CYS A 672 31.27 19.32 6.74
CA CYS A 672 32.50 19.18 5.97
C CYS A 672 32.47 17.91 5.09
N PRO A 673 33.29 17.82 4.03
CA PRO A 673 33.28 16.67 3.10
C PRO A 673 33.50 15.33 3.78
N ASN A 674 34.35 15.32 4.82
CA ASN A 674 34.66 14.11 5.57
C ASN A 674 33.46 13.63 6.38
N CYS A 675 32.76 14.53 7.09
CA CYS A 675 31.56 14.16 7.86
C CYS A 675 30.39 13.79 6.95
N HIS A 676 30.22 14.49 5.82
CA HIS A 676 29.20 14.15 4.82
C HIS A 676 29.38 12.72 4.30
N ARG A 677 30.60 12.35 3.87
CA ARG A 677 30.90 10.98 3.41
C ARG A 677 30.72 9.92 4.50
N LYS A 678 31.00 10.24 5.77
CA LYS A 678 30.80 9.32 6.90
C LYS A 678 29.34 8.86 7.02
N PHE A 679 28.35 9.73 6.80
CA PHE A 679 26.94 9.35 6.82
C PHE A 679 26.58 8.30 5.76
N HIS A 680 27.24 8.32 4.62
CA HIS A 680 26.99 7.39 3.51
C HIS A 680 27.75 6.07 3.63
N HIS A 681 28.90 6.06 4.30
CA HIS A 681 29.82 4.92 4.27
C HIS A 681 30.02 4.21 5.61
N LEU A 682 29.74 4.85 6.74
CA LEU A 682 29.92 4.19 8.04
C LEU A 682 28.85 3.12 8.29
N PRO A 683 29.23 2.02 8.96
CA PRO A 683 28.25 1.07 9.44
C PRO A 683 27.40 1.71 10.55
N ILE A 684 26.15 1.27 10.67
CA ILE A 684 25.15 1.85 11.58
C ILE A 684 25.63 1.94 13.03
N LYS A 685 26.35 0.92 13.52
CA LYS A 685 26.90 0.89 14.87
C LYS A 685 27.82 2.08 15.20
N ASP A 686 28.42 2.69 14.18
CA ASP A 686 29.37 3.80 14.33
C ASP A 686 28.71 5.15 13.99
N LYS A 687 27.44 5.17 13.56
CA LYS A 687 26.70 6.40 13.22
C LYS A 687 26.10 7.12 14.44
N GLU A 688 25.85 6.41 15.54
CA GLU A 688 25.18 6.95 16.73
C GLU A 688 25.89 8.20 17.27
N VAL A 689 27.22 8.15 17.42
CA VAL A 689 28.05 9.29 17.86
C VAL A 689 27.92 10.49 16.91
N ILE A 690 27.80 10.23 15.61
CA ILE A 690 27.72 11.28 14.59
C ILE A 690 26.36 11.96 14.63
N TYR A 691 25.27 11.21 14.87
CA TYR A 691 23.95 11.77 15.08
C TYR A 691 23.85 12.59 16.36
N ILE A 692 24.46 12.14 17.46
CA ILE A 692 24.55 12.90 18.71
C ILE A 692 25.23 14.25 18.45
N ASN A 693 26.42 14.24 17.85
CA ASN A 693 27.14 15.48 17.58
C ASN A 693 26.37 16.40 16.62
N LEU A 694 25.68 15.83 15.63
CA LEU A 694 24.86 16.59 14.68
C LEU A 694 23.65 17.25 15.37
N ASN A 695 23.06 16.56 16.34
CA ASN A 695 21.96 17.09 17.13
C ASN A 695 22.40 18.22 18.06
N GLU A 696 23.62 18.14 18.62
CA GLU A 696 24.14 19.13 19.58
C GLU A 696 24.72 20.38 18.92
N ASN A 697 25.46 20.24 17.82
CA ASN A 697 26.24 21.34 17.23
C ASN A 697 25.50 22.13 16.14
N ASN A 698 24.20 21.90 15.95
CA ASN A 698 23.49 22.48 14.82
C ASN A 698 23.21 23.99 14.97
N TYR A 699 23.34 24.73 13.87
CA TYR A 699 23.18 26.17 13.77
C TYR A 699 21.78 26.68 14.10
N LEU A 700 20.75 25.84 13.95
CA LEU A 700 19.39 26.25 14.31
C LEU A 700 19.13 26.16 15.81
N HIS A 701 20.01 25.50 16.58
CA HIS A 701 19.83 25.18 17.99
C HIS A 701 18.48 24.49 18.28
N LEU A 702 18.05 23.64 17.33
CA LEU A 702 16.86 22.82 17.44
C LEU A 702 17.25 21.35 17.42
N SER A 703 16.75 20.59 18.40
CA SER A 703 16.92 19.15 18.41
C SER A 703 16.24 18.48 17.21
N PHE A 704 16.64 17.25 16.90
CA PHE A 704 15.99 16.43 15.89
C PHE A 704 14.50 16.26 16.18
N ILE A 705 14.13 16.03 17.45
CA ILE A 705 12.74 15.85 17.88
C ILE A 705 11.92 17.10 17.54
N GLU A 706 12.41 18.29 17.88
CA GLU A 706 11.73 19.55 17.59
C GLU A 706 11.60 19.78 16.07
N ARG A 707 12.70 19.57 15.32
CA ARG A 707 12.68 19.68 13.85
C ARG A 707 11.64 18.73 13.23
N LEU A 708 11.59 17.48 13.68
CA LEU A 708 10.68 16.46 13.17
C LEU A 708 9.22 16.74 13.56
N ARG A 709 8.94 17.23 14.77
CA ARG A 709 7.60 17.68 15.18
C ARG A 709 7.09 18.81 14.30
N ILE A 710 7.92 19.82 14.03
CA ILE A 710 7.55 20.92 13.13
C ILE A 710 7.27 20.39 11.71
N LEU A 711 8.10 19.47 11.19
CA LEU A 711 7.85 18.84 9.89
C LEU A 711 6.55 18.01 9.88
N LYS A 712 6.19 17.36 10.99
CA LYS A 712 4.92 16.63 11.14
C LYS A 712 3.73 17.59 11.11
N GLU A 713 3.77 18.68 11.87
CA GLU A 713 2.75 19.72 11.87
C GLU A 713 2.51 20.32 10.48
N GLN A 714 3.57 20.41 9.67
CA GLN A 714 3.53 20.86 8.27
C GLN A 714 3.12 19.76 7.28
N ASN A 715 2.81 18.54 7.74
CA ASN A 715 2.49 17.35 6.91
C ASN A 715 3.65 16.88 5.98
N LEU A 716 4.88 17.26 6.31
CA LEU A 716 6.12 16.88 5.61
C LEU A 716 6.81 15.67 6.25
N LEU A 717 6.51 15.33 7.50
CA LEU A 717 6.97 14.07 8.09
C LEU A 717 5.99 12.94 7.78
N LYS A 718 6.50 11.82 7.28
CA LYS A 718 5.71 10.60 6.99
C LYS A 718 6.17 9.45 7.89
N SER A 719 5.32 8.45 8.08
CA SER A 719 5.61 7.30 8.94
C SER A 719 6.89 6.54 8.54
N TYR A 720 7.17 6.42 7.24
CA TYR A 720 8.40 5.77 6.74
C TYR A 720 9.67 6.60 6.97
N HIS A 721 9.56 7.93 7.15
CA HIS A 721 10.72 8.74 7.55
C HIS A 721 11.14 8.42 8.98
N LEU A 722 10.17 8.34 9.90
CA LEU A 722 10.45 8.03 11.29
C LEU A 722 11.00 6.61 11.46
N GLU A 723 10.47 5.63 10.72
CA GLU A 723 11.05 4.28 10.74
C GLU A 723 12.45 4.23 10.13
N PHE A 724 12.72 5.00 9.08
CA PHE A 724 14.08 5.12 8.55
C PHE A 724 15.05 5.66 9.58
N LEU A 725 14.68 6.75 10.26
CA LEU A 725 15.53 7.35 11.30
C LEU A 725 15.73 6.41 12.50
N LEU A 726 14.70 5.66 12.89
CA LEU A 726 14.80 4.66 13.95
C LEU A 726 15.76 3.53 13.55
N ALA A 727 15.61 2.99 12.34
CA ALA A 727 16.44 1.90 11.83
C ALA A 727 17.90 2.32 11.57
N ASP A 728 18.14 3.59 11.22
CA ASP A 728 19.49 4.15 11.06
C ASP A 728 20.08 4.65 12.40
N LYS A 729 19.36 4.48 13.51
CA LYS A 729 19.72 4.90 14.88
C LYS A 729 19.94 6.41 15.04
N ALA A 730 19.25 7.21 14.24
CA ALA A 730 19.23 8.66 14.38
C ALA A 730 18.30 9.13 15.50
N ILE A 731 17.30 8.32 15.85
CA ILE A 731 16.35 8.55 16.94
C ILE A 731 16.14 7.26 17.73
N THR A 732 15.68 7.38 18.98
CA THR A 732 15.33 6.24 19.83
C THR A 732 13.87 5.82 19.67
N GLN A 733 13.50 4.67 20.25
CA GLN A 733 12.11 4.22 20.29
C GLN A 733 11.20 5.19 21.08
N ALA A 734 11.71 5.83 22.12
CA ALA A 734 10.98 6.83 22.89
C ALA A 734 10.73 8.09 22.06
N ASP A 735 11.73 8.56 21.31
CA ASP A 735 11.59 9.69 20.39
C ASP A 735 10.56 9.38 19.29
N TYR A 736 10.58 8.15 18.76
CA TYR A 736 9.59 7.70 17.78
C TYR A 736 8.17 7.83 18.34
N GLU A 737 7.91 7.30 19.54
CA GLU A 737 6.58 7.30 20.16
C GLU A 737 6.10 8.72 20.45
N ASP A 738 7.01 9.56 20.94
CA ASP A 738 6.76 10.97 21.21
C ASP A 738 6.42 11.77 19.95
N ILE A 739 7.16 11.58 18.85
CA ILE A 739 6.87 12.27 17.58
C ILE A 739 5.64 11.68 16.90
N ALA A 740 5.39 10.37 17.03
CA ALA A 740 4.27 9.68 16.39
C ALA A 740 2.91 10.01 17.02
N ALA A 741 2.87 10.25 18.34
CA ALA A 741 1.70 10.73 19.08
C ALA A 741 1.18 12.04 18.47
#